data_AF-A0A8C5FIA2-F1
#
_entry.id   AF-A0A8C5FIA2-F1
#
_cell.length_a   1.000
_cell.length_b   1.000
_cell.length_c   1.000
_cell.angle_alpha   90.00
_cell.angle_beta   90.00
_cell.angle_gamma   90.00
#
_symmetry.space_group_name_H-M   'P 1'
#
loop_
_entity.id
_entity.type
_entity.pdbx_description
1 polymer ?
#
loop_
_entity_poly.entity_id
_entity_poly.type
_entity_poly.pdbx_seq_one_letter_code
_entity_poly.pdbx_strand_id
1 'polypeptide(L)'
;MANQEPIDPSHALFDLFVTAESCRDVQKHFSALCEQLQVDPKDFRVFYSKLKERLNYWKAKDLWVKIDKRASHKDYQQRKACAENKCLVLGAGPCGLRAAVELALLGAQVLVVEKRASFSRNNVLHLWPYTVCDLRGLGAKKLYGRFCTGTLDHISIRQLQLILLKVALVLGVEVLTAVEFQGLEEPSGDKGWTAKLHPNPHPTLAFEFDVFISAGGGSFIPDGFKHKELRATLAIGITANFTNRHTVAEAHVEEIAGVAGIYNQKFFHDLLTQTGIDLENIVYYKDETHYFVMTAKKKSLLKKGVIMQDYSDAEQLLARENVDHDALWRYAYEAANFSTNRQLPDLEFATNPAGRRDVAMFDFTCMHRKLLMGLVGDSLVEPFWPQGTGIARGFLAAFDTAWMVRSWGLGVPYLQVLAERESIYQLLSQTNAGNTKNDCTSYSIRPSTRYPHVNLSAIQVHQVRLGRVHLDIRLPHVNVFPVLVPDSAGGVEDLLRWCQKNTAGYAGVEVKDFTLSWTSGLALCALIHHFRPQLIDMSSLNESNAVHNHQLAMDILERELSISPVVAASAMASSGLIDKLSMVLYLTQVHDKIKHFSLTFSFLCFPQPAAPPVAPEGNLGSVVKGDIETNAAPALGSSSEDCYSCGQRLYLLARVNAMGKFFHRDCFTCHKCGHQLRLGGYTFHQTTGGWATIDPSHIRSQLIHREQFWTSVGIVGSNAFLMAQGRETNAAQLLYFPHYPLLLFFLCRFGLVQACAGGDGPTDEENSTYSDEDVPSLSDEDHSQLSVLTPHPGRVGE
;
A
#
# COMPACT_ATOMS: atom_id res chain seq x y z
N MET A 1 31.40 -59.34 9.69
CA MET A 1 32.10 -58.03 9.63
C MET A 1 31.54 -57.30 8.43
N ALA A 2 30.65 -56.33 8.66
CA ALA A 2 30.04 -55.58 7.56
C ALA A 2 31.06 -54.59 6.99
N ASN A 3 31.33 -54.67 5.69
CA ASN A 3 32.08 -53.67 4.93
C ASN A 3 31.47 -52.29 5.17
N GLN A 4 32.09 -51.48 6.01
CA GLN A 4 31.83 -50.05 6.05
C GLN A 4 32.53 -49.45 4.83
N GLU A 5 31.75 -49.11 3.80
CA GLU A 5 32.21 -48.15 2.79
C GLU A 5 32.80 -46.94 3.53
N PRO A 6 33.91 -46.35 3.04
CA PRO A 6 34.46 -45.15 3.64
C PRO A 6 33.36 -44.08 3.66
N ILE A 7 32.91 -43.70 4.86
CA ILE A 7 31.86 -42.70 5.05
C ILE A 7 32.41 -41.40 4.47
N ASP A 8 31.86 -40.94 3.34
CA ASP A 8 32.20 -39.65 2.75
C ASP A 8 32.14 -38.57 3.85
N PRO A 9 33.25 -37.87 4.15
CA PRO A 9 33.28 -36.85 5.19
C PRO A 9 32.21 -35.77 5.03
N SER A 10 31.76 -35.50 3.80
CA SER A 10 30.67 -34.56 3.52
C SER A 10 29.33 -35.01 4.11
N HIS A 11 29.07 -36.32 4.20
CA HIS A 11 27.85 -36.86 4.82
C HIS A 11 27.79 -36.56 6.32
N ALA A 12 28.92 -36.71 7.01
CA ALA A 12 29.02 -36.41 8.44
C ALA A 12 28.85 -34.90 8.70
N LEU A 13 29.45 -34.04 7.86
CA LEU A 13 29.30 -32.60 7.94
C LEU A 13 27.85 -32.15 7.67
N PHE A 14 27.16 -32.78 6.71
CA PHE A 14 25.75 -32.51 6.47
C PHE A 14 24.87 -32.93 7.65
N ASP A 15 25.14 -34.09 8.26
CA ASP A 15 24.43 -34.52 9.48
C ASP A 15 24.63 -33.50 10.62
N LEU A 16 25.87 -33.05 10.87
CA LEU A 16 26.17 -32.02 11.86
C LEU A 16 25.49 -30.68 11.58
N PHE A 17 25.43 -30.27 10.30
CA PHE A 17 24.69 -29.09 9.87
C PHE A 17 23.18 -29.22 10.16
N VAL A 18 22.59 -30.37 9.84
CA VAL A 18 21.17 -30.64 10.09
C VAL A 18 20.87 -30.69 11.59
N THR A 19 21.74 -31.28 12.42
CA THR A 19 21.51 -31.40 13.87
C THR A 19 21.94 -30.17 14.67
N ALA A 20 22.66 -29.21 14.08
CA ALA A 20 23.13 -28.02 14.80
C ALA A 20 21.97 -27.21 15.40
N GLU A 21 22.14 -26.84 16.68
CA GLU A 21 21.12 -26.16 17.52
C GLU A 21 21.46 -24.70 17.83
N SER A 22 22.59 -24.20 17.32
CA SER A 22 23.03 -22.82 17.46
C SER A 22 23.32 -22.19 16.08
N CYS A 23 23.13 -20.88 15.97
CA CYS A 23 23.39 -20.14 14.73
C CYS A 23 24.86 -20.30 14.28
N ARG A 24 25.80 -20.19 15.24
CA ARG A 24 27.23 -20.36 15.01
C ARG A 24 27.57 -21.75 14.47
N ASP A 25 27.03 -22.82 15.06
CA ASP A 25 27.33 -24.18 14.64
C ASP A 25 26.71 -24.48 13.27
N VAL A 26 25.51 -23.95 12.98
CA VAL A 26 24.91 -24.06 11.64
C VAL A 26 25.83 -23.43 10.59
N GLN A 27 26.29 -22.20 10.80
CA GLN A 27 27.18 -21.53 9.85
C GLN A 27 28.53 -22.26 9.73
N LYS A 28 29.14 -22.62 10.87
CA LYS A 28 30.43 -23.34 10.89
C LYS A 28 30.38 -24.66 10.13
N HIS A 29 29.39 -25.51 10.42
CA HIS A 29 29.27 -26.81 9.75
C HIS A 29 28.91 -26.66 8.28
N PHE A 30 28.12 -25.65 7.91
CA PHE A 30 27.81 -25.38 6.51
C PHE A 30 29.03 -24.89 5.72
N SER A 31 29.85 -24.00 6.29
CA SER A 31 31.11 -23.56 5.67
C SER A 31 32.07 -24.74 5.47
N ALA A 32 32.26 -25.58 6.49
CA ALA A 32 33.08 -26.78 6.38
C ALA A 32 32.53 -27.77 5.33
N LEU A 33 31.20 -27.90 5.23
CA LEU A 33 30.56 -28.71 4.18
C LEU A 33 30.84 -28.14 2.78
N CYS A 34 30.76 -26.81 2.61
CA CYS A 34 31.05 -26.14 1.34
C CYS A 34 32.51 -26.32 0.93
N GLU A 35 33.45 -26.16 1.87
CA GLU A 35 34.89 -26.41 1.67
C GLU A 35 35.15 -27.86 1.24
N GLN A 36 34.56 -28.83 1.96
CA GLN A 36 34.70 -30.26 1.65
C GLN A 36 34.15 -30.62 0.26
N LEU A 37 33.04 -29.99 -0.15
CA LEU A 37 32.44 -30.18 -1.47
C LEU A 37 33.05 -29.27 -2.55
N GLN A 38 34.01 -28.40 -2.20
CA GLN A 38 34.63 -27.41 -3.07
C GLN A 38 33.61 -26.52 -3.81
N VAL A 39 32.57 -26.10 -3.11
CA VAL A 39 31.54 -25.17 -3.62
C VAL A 39 31.67 -23.82 -2.96
N ASP A 40 31.68 -22.74 -3.73
CA ASP A 40 31.75 -21.37 -3.21
C ASP A 40 30.35 -20.74 -3.18
N PRO A 41 29.81 -20.36 -2.00
CA PRO A 41 28.55 -19.63 -1.88
C PRO A 41 28.52 -18.31 -2.67
N LYS A 42 29.68 -17.71 -2.98
CA LYS A 42 29.77 -16.48 -3.80
C LYS A 42 29.36 -16.71 -5.25
N ASP A 43 29.47 -17.93 -5.77
CA ASP A 43 28.95 -18.35 -7.09
C ASP A 43 27.42 -18.54 -7.06
N PHE A 44 26.68 -17.58 -6.49
CA PHE A 44 25.27 -17.75 -6.07
C PHE A 44 24.35 -18.28 -7.18
N ARG A 45 24.60 -17.93 -8.45
CA ARG A 45 23.79 -18.36 -9.62
C ARG A 45 23.79 -19.88 -9.83
N VAL A 46 24.90 -20.55 -9.50
CA VAL A 46 25.10 -21.99 -9.71
C VAL A 46 25.39 -22.75 -8.41
N PHE A 47 25.45 -22.05 -7.28
CA PHE A 47 25.81 -22.62 -5.99
C PHE A 47 24.90 -23.80 -5.59
N TYR A 48 23.59 -23.60 -5.58
CA TYR A 48 22.64 -24.64 -5.16
C TYR A 48 22.69 -25.88 -6.06
N SER A 49 22.83 -25.71 -7.39
CA SER A 49 22.94 -26.84 -8.31
C SER A 49 24.22 -27.63 -8.06
N LYS A 50 25.36 -26.94 -7.91
CA LYS A 50 26.66 -27.57 -7.57
C LYS A 50 26.60 -28.27 -6.20
N LEU A 51 26.02 -27.65 -5.18
CA LEU A 51 25.87 -28.22 -3.84
C LEU A 51 25.05 -29.51 -3.88
N LYS A 52 23.90 -29.48 -4.56
CA LYS A 52 23.01 -30.63 -4.70
C LYS A 52 23.68 -31.78 -5.47
N GLU A 53 24.36 -31.46 -6.57
CA GLU A 53 25.04 -32.44 -7.42
C GLU A 53 26.18 -33.14 -6.66
N ARG A 54 26.99 -32.37 -5.94
CA ARG A 54 28.15 -32.89 -5.21
C ARG A 54 27.80 -33.59 -3.91
N LEU A 55 26.68 -33.22 -3.26
CA LEU A 55 26.19 -33.90 -2.05
C LEU A 55 25.21 -35.03 -2.41
N ASN A 56 25.73 -36.14 -2.94
CA ASN A 56 24.96 -37.34 -3.26
C ASN A 56 24.67 -38.18 -2.00
N TYR A 57 23.96 -37.59 -1.03
CA TYR A 57 23.63 -38.23 0.23
C TYR A 57 22.15 -38.58 0.35
N TRP A 58 21.83 -39.85 0.65
CA TRP A 58 20.43 -40.31 0.73
C TRP A 58 19.58 -39.53 1.74
N LYS A 59 20.17 -39.06 2.85
CA LYS A 59 19.45 -38.22 3.83
C LYS A 59 19.14 -36.83 3.30
N ALA A 60 19.91 -36.32 2.34
CA ALA A 60 19.73 -34.98 1.75
C ALA A 60 18.70 -34.98 0.61
N LYS A 61 18.50 -36.11 -0.09
CA LYS A 61 17.60 -36.23 -1.26
C LYS A 61 16.18 -35.69 -1.02
N ASP A 62 15.58 -36.00 0.13
CA ASP A 62 14.24 -35.53 0.48
C ASP A 62 14.15 -33.99 0.60
N LEU A 63 15.23 -33.34 1.06
CA LEU A 63 15.31 -31.88 1.12
C LEU A 63 15.40 -31.28 -0.30
N TRP A 64 16.21 -31.90 -1.17
CA TRP A 64 16.36 -31.48 -2.57
C TRP A 64 15.06 -31.54 -3.33
N VAL A 65 14.31 -32.65 -3.23
CA VAL A 65 13.00 -32.81 -3.89
C VAL A 65 12.03 -31.69 -3.49
N LYS A 66 12.02 -31.33 -2.20
CA LYS A 66 11.16 -30.27 -1.67
C LYS A 66 11.54 -28.89 -2.18
N ILE A 67 12.82 -28.54 -2.12
CA ILE A 67 13.33 -27.25 -2.61
C ILE A 67 13.17 -27.14 -4.13
N ASP A 68 13.51 -28.19 -4.89
CA ASP A 68 13.36 -28.25 -6.34
C ASP A 68 11.89 -28.07 -6.75
N LYS A 69 10.95 -28.74 -6.05
CA LYS A 69 9.51 -28.58 -6.30
C LYS A 69 9.04 -27.14 -6.09
N ARG A 70 9.58 -26.44 -5.09
CA ARG A 70 9.28 -25.01 -4.88
C ARG A 70 9.91 -24.16 -5.97
N ALA A 71 11.19 -24.35 -6.26
CA ALA A 71 11.96 -23.60 -7.25
C ALA A 71 11.43 -23.77 -8.69
N SER A 72 10.81 -24.91 -9.01
CA SER A 72 10.22 -25.18 -10.32
C SER A 72 8.89 -24.46 -10.56
N HIS A 73 8.33 -23.78 -9.56
CA HIS A 73 7.08 -23.05 -9.75
C HIS A 73 7.26 -21.91 -10.76
N LYS A 74 6.29 -21.75 -11.68
CA LYS A 74 6.36 -20.82 -12.81
C LYS A 74 6.66 -19.36 -12.42
N ASP A 75 6.21 -18.93 -11.24
CA ASP A 75 6.41 -17.56 -10.79
C ASP A 75 7.90 -17.22 -10.57
N TYR A 76 8.77 -18.22 -10.32
CA TYR A 76 10.22 -18.02 -10.18
C TYR A 76 11.00 -18.06 -11.50
N GLN A 77 10.37 -18.45 -12.61
CA GLN A 77 10.99 -18.55 -13.95
C GLN A 77 12.35 -19.28 -13.93
N GLN A 78 12.43 -20.43 -13.27
CA GLN A 78 13.68 -21.19 -13.12
C GLN A 78 14.81 -20.36 -12.48
N ARG A 79 14.47 -19.52 -11.50
CA ARG A 79 15.40 -18.61 -10.79
C ARG A 79 16.03 -17.55 -11.70
N LYS A 80 15.29 -17.10 -12.72
CA LYS A 80 15.75 -16.05 -13.66
C LYS A 80 15.01 -14.72 -13.50
N ALA A 81 13.91 -14.70 -12.75
CA ALA A 81 13.05 -13.51 -12.65
C ALA A 81 13.75 -12.29 -12.02
N CYS A 82 14.75 -12.52 -11.15
CA CYS A 82 15.53 -11.47 -10.50
C CYS A 82 17.04 -11.73 -10.58
N ALA A 83 17.52 -12.36 -11.67
CA ALA A 83 18.91 -12.82 -11.79
C ALA A 83 19.96 -11.69 -11.69
N GLU A 84 19.58 -10.47 -12.07
CA GLU A 84 20.45 -9.30 -12.05
C GLU A 84 20.30 -8.45 -10.78
N ASN A 85 19.33 -8.76 -9.93
CA ASN A 85 19.08 -7.97 -8.71
C ASN A 85 19.97 -8.42 -7.56
N LYS A 86 20.45 -7.44 -6.80
CA LYS A 86 21.20 -7.62 -5.56
C LYS A 86 20.37 -7.07 -4.41
N CYS A 87 20.10 -7.94 -3.43
CA CYS A 87 19.18 -7.68 -2.33
C CYS A 87 19.92 -7.67 -1.00
N LEU A 88 19.79 -6.58 -0.25
CA LEU A 88 20.16 -6.51 1.16
C LEU A 88 18.90 -6.70 2.03
N VAL A 89 18.92 -7.70 2.90
CA VAL A 89 17.87 -7.98 3.88
C VAL A 89 18.38 -7.66 5.28
N LEU A 90 17.73 -6.73 5.95
CA LEU A 90 18.06 -6.38 7.33
C LEU A 90 17.28 -7.23 8.33
N GLY A 91 17.99 -8.05 9.09
CA GLY A 91 17.48 -8.88 10.18
C GLY A 91 17.29 -10.35 9.81
N ALA A 92 17.92 -11.24 10.58
CA ALA A 92 17.76 -12.70 10.48
C ALA A 92 16.64 -13.22 11.40
N GLY A 93 15.58 -12.43 11.58
CA GLY A 93 14.32 -12.89 12.17
C GLY A 93 13.59 -13.88 11.24
N PRO A 94 12.54 -14.57 11.72
CA PRO A 94 11.77 -15.50 10.87
C PRO A 94 11.31 -14.88 9.56
N CYS A 95 10.74 -13.67 9.57
CA CYS A 95 10.21 -13.04 8.38
C CYS A 95 11.31 -12.57 7.41
N GLY A 96 12.45 -12.08 7.94
CA GLY A 96 13.61 -11.68 7.13
C GLY A 96 14.26 -12.87 6.43
N LEU A 97 14.52 -13.96 7.15
CA LEU A 97 15.04 -15.20 6.55
C LEU A 97 14.03 -15.80 5.56
N ARG A 98 12.73 -15.72 5.85
CA ARG A 98 11.69 -16.20 4.93
C ARG A 98 11.64 -15.40 3.63
N ALA A 99 11.79 -14.07 3.71
CA ALA A 99 11.91 -13.21 2.53
C ALA A 99 13.18 -13.53 1.75
N ALA A 100 14.32 -13.69 2.43
CA ALA A 100 15.59 -14.04 1.79
C ALA A 100 15.51 -15.36 1.00
N VAL A 101 14.81 -16.37 1.53
CA VAL A 101 14.53 -17.63 0.81
C VAL A 101 13.77 -17.38 -0.49
N GLU A 102 12.72 -16.55 -0.50
CA GLU A 102 11.97 -16.25 -1.73
C GLU A 102 12.81 -15.47 -2.76
N LEU A 103 13.59 -14.49 -2.29
CA LEU A 103 14.49 -13.70 -3.15
C LEU A 103 15.55 -14.60 -3.82
N ALA A 104 16.12 -15.54 -3.08
CA ALA A 104 17.05 -16.51 -3.63
C ALA A 104 16.38 -17.52 -4.59
N LEU A 105 15.09 -17.83 -4.40
CA LEU A 105 14.32 -18.64 -5.35
C LEU A 105 13.98 -17.88 -6.63
N LEU A 106 13.82 -16.56 -6.56
CA LEU A 106 13.67 -15.68 -7.74
C LEU A 106 14.96 -15.55 -8.56
N GLY A 107 16.11 -15.88 -7.98
CA GLY A 107 17.43 -15.82 -8.61
C GLY A 107 18.30 -14.65 -8.20
N ALA A 108 17.84 -13.81 -7.26
CA ALA A 108 18.61 -12.66 -6.81
C ALA A 108 19.84 -13.06 -5.99
N GLN A 109 20.87 -12.21 -5.99
CA GLN A 109 21.96 -12.28 -5.01
C GLN A 109 21.46 -11.70 -3.69
N VAL A 110 21.50 -12.47 -2.60
CA VAL A 110 20.90 -12.06 -1.32
C VAL A 110 21.93 -12.05 -0.21
N LEU A 111 22.07 -10.89 0.44
CA LEU A 111 22.84 -10.69 1.66
C LEU A 111 21.89 -10.37 2.82
N VAL A 112 21.98 -11.13 3.91
CA VAL A 112 21.25 -10.88 5.15
C VAL A 112 22.21 -10.35 6.20
N VAL A 113 21.88 -9.22 6.83
CA VAL A 113 22.66 -8.63 7.92
C VAL A 113 21.88 -8.72 9.24
N GLU A 114 22.49 -9.31 10.26
CA GLU A 114 21.90 -9.50 11.58
C GLU A 114 22.83 -8.96 12.67
N LYS A 115 22.31 -8.03 13.47
CA LYS A 115 23.05 -7.39 14.56
C LYS A 115 23.45 -8.36 15.68
N ARG A 116 22.67 -9.41 15.91
CA ARG A 116 22.92 -10.39 16.97
C ARG A 116 23.87 -11.50 16.49
N ALA A 117 24.73 -11.96 17.38
CA ALA A 117 25.60 -13.11 17.11
C ALA A 117 24.87 -14.47 17.24
N SER A 118 23.68 -14.51 17.85
CA SER A 118 22.99 -15.76 18.16
C SER A 118 21.46 -15.63 18.21
N PHE A 119 20.78 -16.76 18.02
CA PHE A 119 19.32 -16.88 18.17
C PHE A 119 18.97 -17.34 19.58
N SER A 120 18.55 -16.41 20.43
CA SER A 120 18.34 -16.64 21.86
C SER A 120 16.87 -16.69 22.31
N ARG A 121 15.91 -16.32 21.46
CA ARG A 121 14.51 -16.20 21.85
C ARG A 121 13.82 -17.55 21.93
N ASN A 122 13.38 -17.93 23.13
CA ASN A 122 12.68 -19.19 23.40
C ASN A 122 11.15 -19.08 23.32
N ASN A 123 10.59 -17.86 23.24
CA ASN A 123 9.15 -17.66 23.11
C ASN A 123 8.57 -18.47 21.95
N VAL A 124 7.34 -18.93 22.13
CA VAL A 124 6.65 -19.82 21.21
C VAL A 124 5.66 -19.03 20.36
N LEU A 125 5.66 -19.31 19.07
CA LEU A 125 4.83 -18.70 18.05
C LEU A 125 3.80 -19.72 17.57
N HIS A 126 2.54 -19.29 17.51
CA HIS A 126 1.49 -20.05 16.85
C HIS A 126 1.68 -20.00 15.31
N LEU A 127 1.37 -21.11 14.64
CA LEU A 127 1.48 -21.30 13.21
C LEU A 127 0.10 -21.59 12.62
N TRP A 128 -0.35 -20.74 11.68
CA TRP A 128 -1.55 -21.05 10.91
C TRP A 128 -1.32 -22.26 10.00
N PRO A 129 -2.39 -22.98 9.59
CA PRO A 129 -2.28 -24.17 8.75
C PRO A 129 -1.38 -23.98 7.52
N TYR A 130 -1.53 -22.85 6.82
CA TYR A 130 -0.72 -22.59 5.63
C TYR A 130 0.77 -22.42 5.94
N THR A 131 1.14 -21.83 7.08
CA THR A 131 2.54 -21.66 7.48
C THR A 131 3.19 -23.00 7.82
N VAL A 132 2.41 -23.94 8.38
CA VAL A 132 2.85 -25.32 8.57
C VAL A 132 3.07 -26.01 7.22
N CYS A 133 2.14 -25.86 6.27
CA CYS A 133 2.29 -26.40 4.91
C CYS A 133 3.54 -25.85 4.22
N ASP A 134 3.75 -24.53 4.28
CA ASP A 134 4.89 -23.83 3.69
C ASP A 134 6.22 -24.34 4.26
N LEU A 135 6.37 -24.35 5.60
CA LEU A 135 7.58 -24.83 6.26
C LEU A 135 7.84 -26.32 6.00
N ARG A 136 6.80 -27.16 5.95
CA ARG A 136 6.93 -28.57 5.52
C ARG A 136 7.43 -28.66 4.07
N GLY A 137 6.92 -27.80 3.19
CA GLY A 137 7.35 -27.67 1.80
C GLY A 137 8.81 -27.21 1.64
N LEU A 138 9.37 -26.54 2.65
CA LEU A 138 10.80 -26.19 2.73
C LEU A 138 11.66 -27.23 3.47
N GLY A 139 11.09 -28.37 3.86
CA GLY A 139 11.82 -29.43 4.54
C GLY A 139 12.01 -29.24 6.04
N ALA A 140 11.19 -28.41 6.71
CA ALA A 140 11.29 -28.16 8.15
C ALA A 140 11.31 -29.44 9.00
N LYS A 141 10.55 -30.48 8.61
CA LYS A 141 10.54 -31.77 9.32
C LYS A 141 11.89 -32.50 9.27
N LYS A 142 12.65 -32.34 8.17
CA LYS A 142 14.00 -32.89 8.02
C LYS A 142 15.01 -32.10 8.86
N LEU A 143 14.90 -30.78 8.84
CA LEU A 143 15.81 -29.85 9.53
C LEU A 143 15.54 -29.76 11.05
N TYR A 144 14.32 -30.13 11.47
CA TYR A 144 13.90 -30.20 12.85
C TYR A 144 12.86 -31.33 13.02
N GLY A 145 13.31 -32.50 13.47
CA GLY A 145 12.48 -33.72 13.55
C GLY A 145 11.22 -33.57 14.39
N ARG A 146 11.21 -32.67 15.38
CA ARG A 146 10.06 -32.38 16.25
C ARG A 146 9.03 -31.42 15.63
N PHE A 147 9.32 -30.83 14.47
CA PHE A 147 8.44 -29.86 13.80
C PHE A 147 7.01 -30.42 13.63
N CYS A 148 6.04 -29.72 14.22
CA CYS A 148 4.60 -30.00 14.14
C CYS A 148 4.25 -31.49 14.15
N THR A 149 4.76 -32.22 15.16
CA THR A 149 4.49 -33.65 15.36
C THR A 149 3.14 -33.82 16.07
N GLY A 150 2.28 -34.72 15.57
CA GLY A 150 0.92 -34.86 16.09
C GLY A 150 0.08 -33.62 15.79
N THR A 151 -0.58 -33.07 16.81
CA THR A 151 -1.45 -31.88 16.72
C THR A 151 -0.72 -30.56 16.99
N LEU A 152 0.61 -30.57 17.13
CA LEU A 152 1.39 -29.36 17.41
C LEU A 152 1.35 -28.37 16.24
N ASP A 153 0.94 -27.14 16.55
CA ASP A 153 0.73 -26.02 15.63
C ASP A 153 1.57 -24.78 16.02
N HIS A 154 2.69 -25.00 16.70
CA HIS A 154 3.53 -23.92 17.21
C HIS A 154 5.02 -24.29 17.21
N ILE A 155 5.86 -23.26 17.27
CA ILE A 155 7.33 -23.40 17.27
C ILE A 155 7.99 -22.26 18.05
N SER A 156 9.13 -22.53 18.72
CA SER A 156 9.90 -21.45 19.32
C SER A 156 10.61 -20.59 18.27
N ILE A 157 10.75 -19.29 18.56
CA ILE A 157 11.36 -18.33 17.63
C ILE A 157 12.74 -18.81 17.17
N ARG A 158 13.62 -19.21 18.10
CA ARG A 158 14.96 -19.70 17.74
C ARG A 158 14.94 -20.92 16.83
N GLN A 159 14.02 -21.86 17.03
CA GLN A 159 13.96 -23.07 16.19
C GLN A 159 13.48 -22.73 14.78
N LEU A 160 12.52 -21.82 14.65
CA LEU A 160 12.09 -21.31 13.35
C LEU A 160 13.23 -20.58 12.63
N GLN A 161 14.00 -19.75 13.34
CA GLN A 161 15.18 -19.07 12.79
C GLN A 161 16.24 -20.08 12.31
N LEU A 162 16.52 -21.15 13.06
CA LEU A 162 17.49 -22.18 12.65
C LEU A 162 17.04 -22.95 11.41
N ILE A 163 15.75 -23.30 11.32
CA ILE A 163 15.21 -23.97 10.13
C ILE A 163 15.38 -23.08 8.90
N LEU A 164 14.96 -21.81 8.98
CA LEU A 164 15.03 -20.89 7.85
C LEU A 164 16.47 -20.50 7.50
N LEU A 165 17.37 -20.38 8.48
CA LEU A 165 18.79 -20.15 8.24
C LEU A 165 19.40 -21.31 7.43
N LYS A 166 19.10 -22.56 7.81
CA LYS A 166 19.58 -23.74 7.07
C LYS A 166 19.09 -23.73 5.62
N VAL A 167 17.82 -23.40 5.39
CA VAL A 167 17.25 -23.30 4.03
C VAL A 167 17.89 -22.15 3.24
N ALA A 168 18.07 -20.98 3.86
CA ALA A 168 18.69 -19.82 3.23
C ALA A 168 20.14 -20.11 2.79
N LEU A 169 20.95 -20.71 3.68
CA LEU A 169 22.33 -21.10 3.38
C LEU A 169 22.40 -22.11 2.22
N VAL A 170 21.55 -23.14 2.24
CA VAL A 170 21.44 -24.12 1.14
C VAL A 170 21.12 -23.46 -0.21
N LEU A 171 20.33 -22.39 -0.21
CA LEU A 171 19.95 -21.67 -1.42
C LEU A 171 21.03 -20.68 -1.90
N GLY A 172 22.12 -20.50 -1.15
CA GLY A 172 23.20 -19.56 -1.47
C GLY A 172 23.03 -18.16 -0.90
N VAL A 173 22.15 -17.97 0.09
CA VAL A 173 22.01 -16.69 0.80
C VAL A 173 23.21 -16.49 1.71
N GLU A 174 23.87 -15.34 1.59
CA GLU A 174 24.92 -14.94 2.51
C GLU A 174 24.30 -14.33 3.77
N VAL A 175 24.73 -14.77 4.96
CA VAL A 175 24.17 -14.29 6.24
C VAL A 175 25.30 -13.84 7.16
N LEU A 176 25.39 -12.54 7.40
CA LEU A 176 26.34 -11.92 8.32
C LEU A 176 25.68 -11.70 9.68
N THR A 177 26.24 -12.31 10.71
CA THR A 177 25.78 -12.15 12.11
C THR A 177 26.75 -11.27 12.88
N ALA A 178 26.29 -10.69 13.99
CA ALA A 178 27.06 -9.70 14.77
C ALA A 178 27.46 -8.45 13.94
N VAL A 179 26.67 -8.11 12.92
CA VAL A 179 26.86 -6.92 12.08
C VAL A 179 25.61 -6.05 12.17
N GLU A 180 25.77 -4.85 12.69
CA GLU A 180 24.74 -3.83 12.82
C GLU A 180 24.68 -2.97 11.56
N PHE A 181 23.47 -2.74 11.07
CA PHE A 181 23.19 -1.76 10.02
C PHE A 181 22.99 -0.39 10.65
N GLN A 182 23.75 0.60 10.18
CA GLN A 182 23.70 1.98 10.69
C GLN A 182 23.02 2.96 9.74
N GLY A 183 22.89 2.63 8.46
CA GLY A 183 22.25 3.49 7.46
C GLY A 183 22.53 3.07 6.03
N LEU A 184 21.82 3.71 5.10
CA LEU A 184 22.10 3.61 3.66
C LEU A 184 23.16 4.65 3.29
N GLU A 185 24.05 4.29 2.38
CA GLU A 185 25.01 5.19 1.75
C GLU A 185 24.59 5.41 0.30
N GLU A 186 24.39 6.67 -0.05
CA GLU A 186 23.92 7.07 -1.38
C GLU A 186 24.98 6.76 -2.46
N PRO A 187 24.55 6.44 -3.69
CA PRO A 187 25.44 6.27 -4.83
C PRO A 187 26.36 7.47 -5.02
N SER A 188 27.65 7.24 -5.25
CA SER A 188 28.63 8.28 -5.59
C SER A 188 29.47 7.85 -6.79
N GLY A 189 29.50 8.67 -7.83
CA GLY A 189 30.14 8.33 -9.11
C GLY A 189 29.57 7.02 -9.70
N ASP A 190 30.45 6.06 -9.98
CA ASP A 190 30.09 4.75 -10.55
C ASP A 190 29.59 3.72 -9.51
N LYS A 191 29.54 4.07 -8.22
CA LYS A 191 29.13 3.15 -7.15
C LYS A 191 27.63 3.19 -6.91
N GLY A 192 27.04 2.02 -6.67
CA GLY A 192 25.63 1.82 -6.31
C GLY A 192 25.31 2.15 -4.87
N TRP A 193 24.06 1.90 -4.47
CA TRP A 193 23.67 2.01 -3.06
C TRP A 193 24.43 0.98 -2.26
N THR A 194 24.96 1.43 -1.12
CA THR A 194 25.65 0.56 -0.17
C THR A 194 25.09 0.76 1.23
N ALA A 195 25.52 -0.05 2.18
CA ALA A 195 25.06 0.01 3.56
C ALA A 195 26.23 0.33 4.48
N LYS A 196 26.00 1.24 5.42
CA LYS A 196 26.93 1.50 6.51
C LYS A 196 26.77 0.41 7.57
N LEU A 197 27.80 -0.42 7.73
CA LEU A 197 27.78 -1.59 8.62
C LEU A 197 28.80 -1.46 9.76
N HIS A 198 28.46 -1.97 10.95
CA HIS A 198 29.33 -1.98 12.12
C HIS A 198 29.33 -3.33 12.87
N PRO A 199 30.48 -3.92 13.22
CA PRO A 199 31.83 -3.54 12.78
C PRO A 199 31.93 -3.65 11.26
N ASN A 200 32.73 -2.79 10.61
CA ASN A 200 32.87 -2.82 9.15
C ASN A 200 33.49 -4.18 8.76
N PRO A 201 32.72 -5.09 8.12
CA PRO A 201 33.22 -6.41 7.81
C PRO A 201 34.15 -6.31 6.59
N HIS A 202 35.42 -5.98 6.80
CA HIS A 202 36.47 -5.87 5.78
C HIS A 202 36.30 -4.75 4.71
N PRO A 203 37.37 -4.05 4.29
CA PRO A 203 37.32 -2.97 3.28
C PRO A 203 36.98 -3.42 1.83
N THR A 204 36.77 -4.72 1.59
CA THR A 204 36.38 -5.30 0.29
C THR A 204 34.86 -5.49 0.11
N LEU A 205 34.04 -5.15 1.10
CA LEU A 205 32.59 -5.40 1.14
C LEU A 205 31.76 -4.16 0.78
N ALA A 206 32.11 -3.49 -0.32
CA ALA A 206 31.19 -2.57 -1.00
C ALA A 206 30.11 -3.39 -1.72
N PHE A 207 29.26 -4.08 -0.95
CA PHE A 207 28.12 -4.80 -1.50
C PHE A 207 27.10 -3.76 -1.98
N GLU A 208 27.12 -3.51 -3.29
CA GLU A 208 26.15 -2.66 -3.95
C GLU A 208 24.84 -3.42 -4.16
N PHE A 209 23.73 -2.80 -3.80
CA PHE A 209 22.39 -3.39 -3.94
C PHE A 209 21.40 -2.43 -4.58
N ASP A 210 20.37 -2.98 -5.23
CA ASP A 210 19.27 -2.23 -5.84
C ASP A 210 17.92 -2.55 -5.16
N VAL A 211 17.92 -3.50 -4.22
CA VAL A 211 16.76 -3.86 -3.39
C VAL A 211 17.17 -3.91 -1.92
N PHE A 212 16.40 -3.22 -1.06
CA PHE A 212 16.59 -3.23 0.39
C PHE A 212 15.31 -3.64 1.12
N ILE A 213 15.37 -4.74 1.88
CA ILE A 213 14.23 -5.27 2.64
C ILE A 213 14.51 -5.13 4.14
N SER A 214 13.72 -4.31 4.82
CA SER A 214 13.82 -4.17 6.28
C SER A 214 12.90 -5.13 7.00
N ALA A 215 13.51 -6.10 7.70
CA ALA A 215 12.87 -7.05 8.61
C ALA A 215 13.45 -6.94 10.04
N GLY A 216 13.92 -5.75 10.43
CA GLY A 216 14.57 -5.47 11.71
C GLY A 216 13.67 -5.54 12.96
N GLY A 217 12.38 -5.83 12.77
CA GLY A 217 11.33 -5.82 13.81
C GLY A 217 10.80 -4.40 14.10
N GLY A 218 9.82 -4.29 15.01
CA GLY A 218 9.13 -3.02 15.30
C GLY A 218 10.04 -1.87 15.79
N SER A 219 11.26 -2.18 16.24
CA SER A 219 12.23 -1.18 16.69
C SER A 219 12.98 -0.44 15.57
N PHE A 220 12.94 -0.93 14.32
CA PHE A 220 13.73 -0.35 13.24
C PHE A 220 12.92 -0.21 11.95
N ILE A 221 12.70 1.04 11.56
CA ILE A 221 12.09 1.44 10.29
C ILE A 221 13.11 2.37 9.61
N PRO A 222 13.57 2.07 8.39
CA PRO A 222 14.56 2.88 7.67
C PRO A 222 14.07 4.31 7.42
N ASP A 223 15.01 5.24 7.31
CA ASP A 223 14.75 6.61 6.86
C ASP A 223 14.05 6.58 5.49
N GLY A 224 12.95 7.34 5.34
CA GLY A 224 12.06 7.29 4.17
C GLY A 224 10.71 6.61 4.42
N PHE A 225 10.60 5.75 5.44
CA PHE A 225 9.31 5.22 5.94
C PHE A 225 8.79 5.98 7.17
N LYS A 226 9.69 6.63 7.92
CA LYS A 226 9.36 7.78 8.79
C LYS A 226 9.81 9.03 8.05
N HIS A 227 8.91 9.99 7.90
CA HIS A 227 9.09 11.18 7.07
C HIS A 227 10.51 11.77 7.08
N LYS A 228 11.11 11.82 5.89
CA LYS A 228 11.97 12.91 5.45
C LYS A 228 11.48 13.29 4.06
N GLU A 229 10.82 14.44 3.98
CA GLU A 229 10.64 15.14 2.73
C GLU A 229 12.02 15.40 2.12
N LEU A 230 12.24 14.89 0.92
CA LEU A 230 13.09 15.51 -0.08
C LEU A 230 12.45 15.19 -1.43
N ARG A 231 11.47 16.01 -1.77
CA ARG A 231 10.94 16.04 -3.13
C ARG A 231 11.51 17.28 -3.77
N ALA A 232 12.56 17.10 -4.58
CA ALA A 232 13.01 18.15 -5.46
C ALA A 232 11.90 18.46 -6.47
N THR A 233 11.65 19.74 -6.68
CA THR A 233 10.99 20.27 -7.87
C THR A 233 11.69 19.70 -9.13
N LEU A 234 10.96 19.53 -10.23
CA LEU A 234 11.55 19.13 -11.53
C LEU A 234 12.77 20.02 -11.81
N ALA A 235 13.96 19.42 -11.81
CA ALA A 235 15.24 20.11 -11.96
C ALA A 235 15.83 19.71 -13.31
N ILE A 236 16.08 20.70 -14.18
CA ILE A 236 16.59 20.46 -15.53
C ILE A 236 18.02 20.99 -15.60
N GLY A 237 18.97 20.10 -15.84
CA GLY A 237 20.39 20.42 -15.95
C GLY A 237 20.76 20.83 -17.37
N ILE A 238 21.59 21.85 -17.51
CA ILE A 238 22.23 22.21 -18.79
C ILE A 238 23.72 22.31 -18.56
N THR A 239 24.51 21.64 -19.39
CA THR A 239 25.97 21.81 -19.45
C THR A 239 26.36 22.48 -20.76
N ALA A 240 27.36 23.34 -20.71
CA ALA A 240 27.92 24.01 -21.88
C ALA A 240 29.44 24.12 -21.75
N ASN A 241 30.15 23.79 -22.83
CA ASN A 241 31.58 23.96 -22.94
C ASN A 241 31.91 25.02 -23.99
N PHE A 242 32.65 26.05 -23.59
CA PHE A 242 33.21 27.04 -24.52
C PHE A 242 34.72 26.87 -24.64
N THR A 243 35.26 27.23 -25.79
CA THR A 243 36.69 27.11 -26.11
C THR A 243 37.49 27.99 -25.16
N ASN A 244 38.44 27.41 -24.42
CA ASN A 244 39.42 28.17 -23.65
C ASN A 244 40.67 28.36 -24.50
N ARG A 245 41.02 29.60 -24.83
CA ARG A 245 42.22 29.92 -25.63
C ARG A 245 43.43 30.25 -24.75
N HIS A 246 43.27 30.13 -23.42
CA HIS A 246 44.28 30.41 -22.41
C HIS A 246 44.89 31.82 -22.51
N THR A 247 44.11 32.80 -22.94
CA THR A 247 44.55 34.20 -22.98
C THR A 247 44.62 34.80 -21.57
N VAL A 248 45.37 35.89 -21.44
CA VAL A 248 45.48 36.63 -20.16
C VAL A 248 44.11 37.14 -19.71
N ALA A 249 43.25 37.58 -20.64
CA ALA A 249 41.90 38.04 -20.31
C ALA A 249 41.04 36.91 -19.74
N GLU A 250 41.05 35.73 -20.37
CA GLU A 250 40.35 34.53 -19.87
C GLU A 250 40.91 34.08 -18.51
N ALA A 251 42.22 34.16 -18.29
CA ALA A 251 42.85 33.78 -17.03
C ALA A 251 42.41 34.65 -15.83
N HIS A 252 42.00 35.91 -16.06
CA HIS A 252 41.56 36.82 -14.99
C HIS A 252 40.09 36.64 -14.55
N VAL A 253 39.26 35.94 -15.33
CA VAL A 253 37.85 35.71 -14.97
C VAL A 253 37.76 34.76 -13.78
N GLU A 254 37.07 35.15 -12.71
CA GLU A 254 36.93 34.29 -11.53
C GLU A 254 35.99 33.11 -11.79
N GLU A 255 36.34 31.93 -11.27
CA GLU A 255 35.46 30.76 -11.26
C GLU A 255 34.27 30.96 -10.34
N ILE A 256 33.16 30.29 -10.65
CA ILE A 256 31.94 30.32 -9.85
C ILE A 256 31.79 28.94 -9.21
N ALA A 257 32.25 28.79 -7.96
CA ALA A 257 32.26 27.52 -7.22
C ALA A 257 30.86 27.04 -6.74
N GLY A 258 29.81 27.31 -7.50
CA GLY A 258 28.42 27.03 -7.15
C GLY A 258 27.77 28.21 -6.43
N VAL A 259 27.03 29.02 -7.20
CA VAL A 259 26.19 30.08 -6.67
C VAL A 259 24.76 29.56 -6.69
N ALA A 260 24.25 29.09 -5.54
CA ALA A 260 22.87 28.64 -5.45
C ALA A 260 21.91 29.82 -5.26
N GLY A 261 20.70 29.71 -5.82
CA GLY A 261 19.63 30.71 -5.76
C GLY A 261 19.25 31.14 -4.36
N ILE A 262 19.53 30.29 -3.36
CA ILE A 262 19.30 30.55 -1.95
C ILE A 262 20.29 31.58 -1.38
N TYR A 263 21.53 31.58 -1.84
CA TYR A 263 22.62 32.40 -1.28
C TYR A 263 22.83 33.72 -2.03
N ASN A 264 22.54 33.76 -3.34
CA ASN A 264 22.71 34.96 -4.16
C ASN A 264 21.44 35.33 -4.93
N GLN A 265 20.34 35.55 -4.21
CA GLN A 265 19.03 35.86 -4.78
C GLN A 265 19.06 37.09 -5.70
N LYS A 266 19.90 38.09 -5.38
CA LYS A 266 20.04 39.30 -6.21
C LYS A 266 20.59 38.97 -7.60
N PHE A 267 21.66 38.16 -7.68
CA PHE A 267 22.23 37.73 -8.96
C PHE A 267 21.19 37.02 -9.85
N PHE A 268 20.43 36.06 -9.29
CA PHE A 268 19.43 35.32 -10.06
C PHE A 268 18.21 36.17 -10.42
N HIS A 269 17.84 37.12 -9.57
CA HIS A 269 16.82 38.10 -9.91
C HIS A 269 17.26 39.01 -11.06
N ASP A 270 18.51 39.48 -11.03
CA ASP A 270 19.09 40.31 -12.10
C ASP A 270 19.23 39.52 -13.41
N LEU A 271 19.65 38.25 -13.34
CA LEU A 271 19.68 37.35 -14.49
C LEU A 271 18.28 37.19 -15.11
N LEU A 272 17.26 36.90 -14.28
CA LEU A 272 15.88 36.74 -14.73
C LEU A 272 15.31 38.01 -15.35
N THR A 273 15.55 39.16 -14.73
CA THR A 273 15.01 40.45 -15.21
C THR A 273 15.70 40.93 -16.48
N GLN A 274 17.00 40.71 -16.63
CA GLN A 274 17.76 41.21 -17.79
C GLN A 274 17.76 40.25 -18.98
N THR A 275 17.72 38.94 -18.74
CA THR A 275 17.80 37.93 -19.81
C THR A 275 16.53 37.11 -19.97
N GLY A 276 15.63 37.09 -18.98
CA GLY A 276 14.48 36.20 -18.95
C GLY A 276 14.81 34.74 -18.57
N ILE A 277 16.05 34.48 -18.15
CA ILE A 277 16.55 33.16 -17.74
C ILE A 277 16.35 32.99 -16.23
N ASP A 278 15.61 31.95 -15.83
CA ASP A 278 15.37 31.61 -14.42
C ASP A 278 16.13 30.34 -14.07
N LEU A 279 17.18 30.49 -13.25
CA LEU A 279 18.04 29.40 -12.78
C LEU A 279 17.93 29.24 -11.28
N GLU A 280 18.12 28.01 -10.81
CA GLU A 280 18.27 27.68 -9.39
C GLU A 280 19.75 27.64 -8.98
N ASN A 281 20.65 27.30 -9.89
CA ASN A 281 22.09 27.25 -9.64
C ASN A 281 22.86 27.46 -10.95
N ILE A 282 24.08 28.01 -10.85
CA ILE A 282 25.06 28.05 -11.93
C ILE A 282 26.48 27.90 -11.36
N VAL A 283 27.29 27.10 -12.05
CA VAL A 283 28.69 26.82 -11.74
C VAL A 283 29.51 27.13 -12.99
N TYR A 284 30.70 27.69 -12.79
CA TYR A 284 31.68 27.95 -13.84
C TYR A 284 33.04 27.43 -13.37
N TYR A 285 33.62 26.52 -14.15
CA TYR A 285 35.00 26.07 -13.99
C TYR A 285 35.81 26.44 -15.23
N LYS A 286 37.06 26.81 -15.00
CA LYS A 286 38.03 27.14 -16.03
C LYS A 286 39.05 26.00 -16.11
N ASP A 287 38.86 25.13 -17.08
CA ASP A 287 39.70 23.96 -17.33
C ASP A 287 40.23 24.02 -18.77
N GLU A 288 40.44 22.89 -19.44
CA GLU A 288 40.68 22.80 -20.89
C GLU A 288 39.56 23.49 -21.71
N THR A 289 38.36 23.61 -21.14
CA THR A 289 37.24 24.42 -21.65
C THR A 289 36.74 25.37 -20.57
N HIS A 290 36.04 26.44 -20.97
CA HIS A 290 35.17 27.18 -20.04
C HIS A 290 33.89 26.36 -19.83
N TYR A 291 33.86 25.58 -18.76
CA TYR A 291 32.77 24.67 -18.44
C TYR A 291 31.72 25.35 -17.58
N PHE A 292 30.47 25.28 -18.01
CA PHE A 292 29.31 25.74 -17.25
C PHE A 292 28.35 24.59 -17.00
N VAL A 293 27.82 24.52 -15.78
CA VAL A 293 26.64 23.71 -15.46
C VAL A 293 25.63 24.55 -14.73
N MET A 294 24.37 24.44 -15.15
CA MET A 294 23.27 25.24 -14.60
C MET A 294 22.00 24.41 -14.42
N THR A 295 21.20 24.77 -13.42
CA THR A 295 19.91 24.15 -13.14
C THR A 295 18.80 25.13 -13.52
N ALA A 296 18.10 24.87 -14.62
CA ALA A 296 17.07 25.76 -15.17
C ALA A 296 15.67 25.36 -14.72
N LYS A 297 14.80 26.34 -14.48
CA LYS A 297 13.38 26.09 -14.19
C LYS A 297 12.62 25.81 -15.49
N LYS A 298 11.76 24.78 -15.49
CA LYS A 298 10.90 24.40 -16.63
C LYS A 298 10.16 25.58 -17.27
N LYS A 299 9.58 26.47 -16.47
CA LYS A 299 8.85 27.65 -16.97
C LYS A 299 9.75 28.59 -17.78
N SER A 300 11.03 28.74 -17.41
CA SER A 300 11.98 29.56 -18.14
C SER A 300 12.33 28.94 -19.48
N LEU A 301 12.55 27.63 -19.52
CA LEU A 301 12.87 26.90 -20.75
C LEU A 301 11.72 26.93 -21.76
N LEU A 302 10.48 26.75 -21.30
CA LEU A 302 9.28 26.89 -22.14
C LEU A 302 9.15 28.33 -22.66
N LYS A 303 9.33 29.34 -21.80
CA LYS A 303 9.22 30.75 -22.20
C LYS A 303 10.30 31.18 -23.19
N LYS A 304 11.50 30.60 -23.09
CA LYS A 304 12.62 30.82 -24.00
C LYS A 304 12.56 29.94 -25.25
N GLY A 305 11.55 29.08 -25.39
CA GLY A 305 11.38 28.19 -26.52
C GLY A 305 12.39 27.06 -26.61
N VAL A 306 13.16 26.79 -25.54
CA VAL A 306 14.09 25.66 -25.48
C VAL A 306 13.34 24.33 -25.46
N ILE A 307 12.21 24.31 -24.74
CA ILE A 307 11.25 23.21 -24.74
C ILE A 307 10.04 23.65 -25.55
N MET A 308 9.67 22.86 -26.55
CA MET A 308 8.59 23.22 -27.48
C MET A 308 7.20 22.99 -26.88
N GLN A 309 6.98 21.82 -26.26
CA GLN A 309 5.70 21.46 -25.66
C GLN A 309 5.86 21.09 -24.17
N ASP A 310 4.91 21.54 -23.36
CA ASP A 310 4.82 21.20 -21.94
C ASP A 310 4.23 19.79 -21.75
N TYR A 311 5.10 18.80 -21.60
CA TYR A 311 4.73 17.45 -21.20
C TYR A 311 4.80 17.26 -19.68
N SER A 312 3.93 16.39 -19.17
CA SER A 312 3.88 16.00 -17.75
C SER A 312 4.87 14.87 -17.40
N ASP A 313 5.40 14.19 -18.41
CA ASP A 313 6.45 13.17 -18.32
C ASP A 313 7.82 13.80 -18.66
N ALA A 314 8.84 13.53 -17.85
CA ALA A 314 10.16 14.17 -17.97
C ALA A 314 10.97 13.64 -19.16
N GLU A 315 10.82 12.35 -19.50
CA GLU A 315 11.49 11.75 -20.66
C GLU A 315 10.93 12.34 -21.96
N GLN A 316 9.61 12.50 -22.05
CA GLN A 316 8.97 13.19 -23.18
C GLN A 316 9.29 14.69 -23.20
N LEU A 317 9.37 15.33 -22.03
CA LEU A 317 9.68 16.75 -21.92
C LEU A 317 11.09 17.08 -22.45
N LEU A 318 12.07 16.19 -22.21
CA LEU A 318 13.47 16.37 -22.61
C LEU A 318 13.86 15.52 -23.83
N ALA A 319 12.89 14.89 -24.49
CA ALA A 319 13.09 14.13 -25.71
C ALA A 319 13.70 15.03 -26.81
N ARG A 320 14.56 14.46 -27.66
CA ARG A 320 15.25 15.22 -28.73
C ARG A 320 14.27 15.95 -29.64
N GLU A 321 13.10 15.36 -29.85
CA GLU A 321 12.03 15.90 -30.68
C GLU A 321 11.29 17.07 -30.03
N ASN A 322 11.42 17.25 -28.71
CA ASN A 322 10.78 18.31 -27.94
C ASN A 322 11.76 19.44 -27.53
N VAL A 323 13.04 19.30 -27.88
CA VAL A 323 14.10 20.27 -27.54
C VAL A 323 14.54 21.02 -28.79
N ASP A 324 14.35 22.34 -28.78
CA ASP A 324 14.93 23.22 -29.80
C ASP A 324 16.40 23.44 -29.46
N HIS A 325 17.28 22.74 -30.19
CA HIS A 325 18.72 22.84 -30.01
C HIS A 325 19.28 24.24 -30.32
N ASP A 326 18.62 25.02 -31.18
CA ASP A 326 19.02 26.39 -31.50
C ASP A 326 18.68 27.37 -30.37
N ALA A 327 17.52 27.18 -29.75
CA ALA A 327 17.17 27.91 -28.54
C ALA A 327 18.05 27.49 -27.34
N LEU A 328 18.39 26.20 -27.24
CA LEU A 328 19.20 25.66 -26.15
C LEU A 328 20.61 26.29 -26.07
N TRP A 329 21.33 26.38 -27.19
CA TRP A 329 22.67 26.98 -27.17
C TRP A 329 22.61 28.49 -26.87
N ARG A 330 21.58 29.21 -27.35
CA ARG A 330 21.39 30.63 -27.02
C ARG A 330 21.12 30.84 -25.54
N TYR A 331 20.29 29.97 -24.95
CA TYR A 331 20.00 29.98 -23.53
C TYR A 331 21.27 29.81 -22.69
N ALA A 332 22.08 28.79 -23.02
CA ALA A 332 23.33 28.52 -22.32
C ALA A 332 24.37 29.64 -22.51
N TYR A 333 24.48 30.19 -23.72
CA TYR A 333 25.36 31.32 -24.04
C TYR A 333 24.99 32.57 -23.22
N GLU A 334 23.71 32.97 -23.20
CA GLU A 334 23.26 34.14 -22.45
C GLU A 334 23.50 33.97 -20.95
N ALA A 335 23.24 32.79 -20.40
CA ALA A 335 23.49 32.49 -18.98
C ALA A 335 24.98 32.57 -18.62
N ALA A 336 25.85 31.96 -19.43
CA ALA A 336 27.31 31.96 -19.23
C ALA A 336 27.94 33.35 -19.39
N ASN A 337 27.49 34.11 -20.40
CA ASN A 337 27.97 35.47 -20.64
C ASN A 337 27.55 36.42 -19.52
N PHE A 338 26.32 36.27 -18.99
CA PHE A 338 25.87 37.05 -17.84
C PHE A 338 26.62 36.68 -16.56
N SER A 339 26.78 35.39 -16.28
CA SER A 339 27.38 34.93 -15.02
C SER A 339 28.84 35.32 -14.85
N THR A 340 29.57 35.47 -15.95
CA THR A 340 30.97 35.94 -15.97
C THR A 340 31.11 37.45 -16.15
N ASN A 341 30.04 38.22 -15.93
CA ASN A 341 30.01 39.67 -16.15
C ASN A 341 30.52 40.09 -17.54
N ARG A 342 30.34 39.24 -18.55
CA ARG A 342 30.81 39.42 -19.93
C ARG A 342 32.33 39.62 -20.06
N GLN A 343 33.09 39.07 -19.12
CA GLN A 343 34.55 39.19 -19.10
C GLN A 343 35.26 38.15 -19.97
N LEU A 344 34.58 37.05 -20.33
CA LEU A 344 35.12 36.06 -21.26
C LEU A 344 35.04 36.59 -22.71
N PRO A 345 36.19 36.79 -23.39
CA PRO A 345 36.21 37.23 -24.78
C PRO A 345 35.79 36.08 -25.70
N ASP A 346 35.08 36.41 -26.79
CA ASP A 346 34.75 35.49 -27.89
C ASP A 346 34.21 34.12 -27.43
N LEU A 347 33.13 34.12 -26.64
CA LEU A 347 32.51 32.95 -26.01
C LEU A 347 31.96 31.94 -27.05
N GLU A 348 32.85 31.16 -27.65
CA GLU A 348 32.58 30.22 -28.74
C GLU A 348 32.46 28.79 -28.21
N PHE A 349 31.38 28.09 -28.54
CA PHE A 349 31.19 26.70 -28.11
C PHE A 349 32.33 25.79 -28.60
N ALA A 350 32.84 24.95 -27.71
CA ALA A 350 33.67 23.83 -28.09
C ALA A 350 32.87 22.85 -28.97
N THR A 351 33.57 22.04 -29.76
CA THR A 351 32.94 21.01 -30.60
C THR A 351 32.94 19.67 -29.88
N ASN A 352 31.78 19.04 -29.78
CA ASN A 352 31.66 17.70 -29.23
C ASN A 352 32.14 16.63 -30.25
N PRO A 353 32.29 15.35 -29.85
CA PRO A 353 32.74 14.28 -30.76
C PRO A 353 31.85 14.07 -32.01
N ALA A 354 30.61 14.58 -32.01
CA ALA A 354 29.70 14.54 -33.14
C ALA A 354 29.79 15.79 -34.05
N GLY A 355 30.77 16.67 -33.83
CA GLY A 355 31.00 17.88 -34.61
C GLY A 355 29.98 19.00 -34.38
N ARG A 356 29.20 18.95 -33.29
CA ARG A 356 28.19 19.97 -32.93
C ARG A 356 28.69 20.83 -31.77
N ARG A 357 28.04 21.98 -31.56
CA ARG A 357 28.26 22.81 -30.35
C ARG A 357 28.06 21.96 -29.10
N ASP A 358 29.01 22.02 -28.18
CA ASP A 358 28.99 21.22 -26.97
C ASP A 358 28.08 21.84 -25.89
N VAL A 359 26.78 21.65 -26.10
CA VAL A 359 25.72 21.97 -25.16
C VAL A 359 24.78 20.78 -25.06
N ALA A 360 24.42 20.42 -23.83
CA ALA A 360 23.53 19.30 -23.56
C ALA A 360 22.58 19.63 -22.42
N MET A 361 21.38 19.05 -22.48
CA MET A 361 20.35 19.17 -21.45
C MET A 361 20.09 17.79 -20.84
N PHE A 362 19.94 17.74 -19.52
CA PHE A 362 19.82 16.54 -18.71
C PHE A 362 18.65 16.67 -17.74
N ASP A 363 18.05 15.54 -17.40
CA ASP A 363 17.12 15.49 -16.27
C ASP A 363 17.91 15.44 -14.95
N PHE A 364 17.89 16.52 -14.18
CA PHE A 364 18.39 16.54 -12.80
C PHE A 364 17.31 16.17 -11.78
N THR A 365 16.08 15.86 -12.23
CA THR A 365 14.97 15.50 -11.34
C THR A 365 15.19 14.15 -10.67
N CYS A 366 16.04 13.26 -11.22
CA CYS A 366 16.62 12.09 -10.53
C CYS A 366 17.71 11.42 -11.39
N MET A 367 19.00 11.62 -11.07
CA MET A 367 20.05 10.65 -11.42
C MET A 367 20.58 9.94 -10.18
N HIS A 368 19.69 9.31 -9.41
CA HIS A 368 20.12 8.28 -8.45
C HIS A 368 19.85 6.92 -9.08
N ARG A 369 20.83 6.00 -9.02
CA ARG A 369 20.57 4.57 -9.20
C ARG A 369 19.34 4.24 -8.34
N LYS A 370 18.27 3.65 -8.89
CA LYS A 370 17.02 3.48 -8.13
C LYS A 370 17.20 2.38 -7.07
N LEU A 371 16.71 2.61 -5.86
CA LEU A 371 16.67 1.62 -4.78
C LEU A 371 15.21 1.26 -4.47
N LEU A 372 14.84 0.00 -4.63
CA LEU A 372 13.53 -0.50 -4.20
C LEU A 372 13.59 -0.87 -2.72
N MET A 373 12.72 -0.27 -1.91
CA MET A 373 12.64 -0.57 -0.47
C MET A 373 11.33 -1.25 -0.09
N GLY A 374 11.39 -2.21 0.84
CA GLY A 374 10.21 -2.89 1.38
C GLY A 374 10.33 -3.23 2.86
N LEU A 375 9.21 -3.22 3.58
CA LEU A 375 9.12 -3.67 4.98
C LEU A 375 8.50 -5.07 5.06
N VAL A 376 9.01 -5.92 5.95
CA VAL A 376 8.52 -7.30 6.15
C VAL A 376 8.48 -7.66 7.64
N GLY A 377 7.39 -8.32 8.06
CA GLY A 377 7.24 -8.80 9.44
C GLY A 377 6.83 -7.69 10.40
N ASP A 378 7.33 -7.75 11.64
CA ASP A 378 6.91 -6.84 12.72
C ASP A 378 7.26 -5.37 12.45
N SER A 379 8.21 -5.07 11.54
CA SER A 379 8.49 -3.70 11.08
C SER A 379 7.40 -3.13 10.18
N LEU A 380 6.57 -3.98 9.57
CA LEU A 380 5.45 -3.59 8.71
C LEU A 380 4.12 -3.56 9.48
N VAL A 381 3.79 -4.64 10.20
CA VAL A 381 2.58 -4.71 11.05
C VAL A 381 2.95 -5.39 12.35
N GLU A 382 2.84 -4.67 13.46
CA GLU A 382 3.07 -5.24 14.78
C GLU A 382 1.99 -6.30 15.10
N PRO A 383 2.39 -7.53 15.48
CA PRO A 383 1.43 -8.58 15.74
C PRO A 383 0.83 -8.46 17.13
N PHE A 384 -0.47 -8.78 17.25
CA PHE A 384 -1.07 -9.07 18.54
C PHE A 384 -0.83 -10.53 18.91
N TRP A 385 0.18 -10.78 19.74
CA TRP A 385 0.68 -12.12 20.09
C TRP A 385 -0.41 -13.11 20.55
N PRO A 386 -1.42 -12.73 21.36
CA PRO A 386 -2.48 -13.64 21.78
C PRO A 386 -3.34 -14.20 20.65
N GLN A 387 -3.42 -13.51 19.51
CA GLN A 387 -4.15 -13.99 18.32
C GLN A 387 -3.26 -14.82 17.37
N GLY A 388 -1.97 -15.00 17.69
CA GLY A 388 -1.08 -15.86 16.91
C GLY A 388 -0.87 -15.42 15.47
N THR A 389 -1.00 -14.13 15.16
CA THR A 389 -1.01 -13.62 13.78
C THR A 389 0.39 -13.29 13.23
N GLY A 390 1.42 -13.21 14.07
CA GLY A 390 2.72 -12.66 13.68
C GLY A 390 3.43 -13.42 12.55
N ILE A 391 3.61 -14.74 12.68
CA ILE A 391 4.25 -15.51 11.61
C ILE A 391 3.38 -15.56 10.36
N ALA A 392 2.07 -15.70 10.53
CA ALA A 392 1.15 -15.74 9.40
C ALA A 392 1.14 -14.44 8.60
N ARG A 393 1.04 -13.27 9.24
CA ARG A 393 1.08 -11.99 8.52
C ARG A 393 2.48 -11.67 8.02
N GLY A 394 3.51 -12.01 8.81
CA GLY A 394 4.90 -11.82 8.41
C GLY A 394 5.31 -12.61 7.16
N PHE A 395 4.86 -13.87 7.03
CA PHE A 395 5.14 -14.68 5.85
C PHE A 395 4.32 -14.22 4.63
N LEU A 396 3.06 -13.83 4.82
CA LEU A 396 2.28 -13.19 3.77
C LEU A 396 2.98 -11.93 3.24
N ALA A 397 3.46 -11.06 4.14
CA ALA A 397 4.24 -9.87 3.77
C ALA A 397 5.55 -10.23 3.05
N ALA A 398 6.23 -11.31 3.45
CA ALA A 398 7.42 -11.81 2.76
C ALA A 398 7.10 -12.26 1.32
N PHE A 399 5.97 -12.93 1.10
CA PHE A 399 5.49 -13.31 -0.24
C PHE A 399 5.11 -12.10 -1.09
N ASP A 400 4.41 -11.13 -0.52
CA ASP A 400 4.03 -9.89 -1.22
C ASP A 400 5.26 -9.08 -1.62
N THR A 401 6.27 -9.06 -0.74
CA THR A 401 7.54 -8.40 -1.01
C THR A 401 8.34 -9.12 -2.09
N ALA A 402 8.38 -10.46 -2.08
CA ALA A 402 8.98 -11.22 -3.17
C ALA A 402 8.25 -11.00 -4.50
N TRP A 403 6.91 -10.89 -4.50
CA TRP A 403 6.13 -10.55 -5.69
C TRP A 403 6.47 -9.14 -6.22
N MET A 404 6.60 -8.17 -5.32
CA MET A 404 7.03 -6.81 -5.66
C MET A 404 8.44 -6.80 -6.29
N VAL A 405 9.40 -7.49 -5.68
CA VAL A 405 10.78 -7.60 -6.19
C VAL A 405 10.83 -8.35 -7.52
N ARG A 406 9.96 -9.35 -7.72
CA ARG A 406 9.77 -10.01 -9.01
C ARG A 406 9.32 -9.02 -10.08
N SER A 407 8.28 -8.22 -9.81
CA SER A 407 7.81 -7.20 -10.76
C SER A 407 8.92 -6.19 -11.09
N TRP A 408 9.71 -5.79 -10.09
CA TRP A 408 10.89 -4.94 -10.26
C TRP A 408 11.98 -5.58 -11.14
N GLY A 409 12.38 -6.82 -10.86
CA GLY A 409 13.39 -7.55 -11.63
C GLY A 409 12.97 -7.80 -13.09
N LEU A 410 11.67 -7.86 -13.35
CA LEU A 410 11.10 -7.94 -14.70
C LEU A 410 10.97 -6.58 -15.40
N GLY A 411 11.41 -5.48 -14.78
CA GLY A 411 11.42 -4.15 -15.38
C GLY A 411 10.05 -3.44 -15.38
N VAL A 412 9.09 -3.86 -14.55
CA VAL A 412 7.81 -3.16 -14.41
C VAL A 412 8.07 -1.74 -13.87
N PRO A 413 7.41 -0.69 -14.42
CA PRO A 413 7.60 0.68 -13.94
C PRO A 413 7.40 0.81 -12.43
N TYR A 414 8.33 1.49 -11.77
CA TYR A 414 8.41 1.54 -10.31
C TYR A 414 7.12 2.02 -9.61
N LEU A 415 6.42 3.01 -10.16
CA LEU A 415 5.13 3.47 -9.60
C LEU A 415 4.03 2.41 -9.73
N GLN A 416 4.07 1.57 -10.77
CA GLN A 416 3.14 0.45 -10.92
C GLN A 416 3.47 -0.66 -9.92
N VAL A 417 4.75 -0.94 -9.69
CA VAL A 417 5.21 -1.87 -8.65
C VAL A 417 4.72 -1.42 -7.26
N LEU A 418 4.84 -0.12 -6.95
CA LEU A 418 4.37 0.44 -5.68
C LEU A 418 2.83 0.38 -5.56
N ALA A 419 2.10 0.77 -6.60
CA ALA A 419 0.63 0.73 -6.60
C ALA A 419 0.10 -0.70 -6.40
N GLU A 420 0.71 -1.69 -7.05
CA GLU A 420 0.38 -3.11 -6.84
C GLU A 420 0.68 -3.54 -5.40
N ARG A 421 1.88 -3.21 -4.88
CA ARG A 421 2.29 -3.56 -3.52
C ARG A 421 1.33 -3.01 -2.46
N GLU A 422 0.91 -1.77 -2.63
CA GLU A 422 -0.01 -1.08 -1.71
C GLU A 422 -1.43 -1.64 -1.82
N SER A 423 -1.89 -1.96 -3.03
CA SER A 423 -3.18 -2.65 -3.22
C SER A 423 -3.25 -3.97 -2.43
N ILE A 424 -2.15 -4.72 -2.40
CA ILE A 424 -2.06 -5.96 -1.62
C ILE A 424 -1.95 -5.67 -0.12
N TYR A 425 -1.19 -4.63 0.27
CA TYR A 425 -0.95 -4.28 1.67
C TYR A 425 -2.24 -4.02 2.45
N GLN A 426 -3.25 -3.40 1.82
CA GLN A 426 -4.55 -3.11 2.45
C GLN A 426 -5.23 -4.34 3.04
N LEU A 427 -4.97 -5.53 2.49
CA LEU A 427 -5.58 -6.78 2.91
C LEU A 427 -4.89 -7.37 4.15
N LEU A 428 -3.62 -7.04 4.38
CA LEU A 428 -2.75 -7.75 5.32
C LEU A 428 -3.27 -7.69 6.77
N SER A 429 -3.69 -6.51 7.23
CA SER A 429 -4.17 -6.28 8.60
C SER A 429 -5.49 -7.00 8.91
N GLN A 430 -6.27 -7.33 7.88
CA GLN A 430 -7.58 -7.99 8.00
C GLN A 430 -7.47 -9.51 7.87
N THR A 431 -6.32 -10.04 7.48
CA THR A 431 -6.15 -11.49 7.32
C THR A 431 -6.32 -12.27 8.62
N ASN A 432 -6.99 -13.41 8.50
CA ASN A 432 -7.15 -14.45 9.50
C ASN A 432 -7.21 -15.81 8.79
N ALA A 433 -7.09 -16.91 9.53
CA ALA A 433 -7.09 -18.26 8.96
C ALA A 433 -8.37 -18.62 8.16
N GLY A 434 -9.48 -17.90 8.39
CA GLY A 434 -10.76 -18.15 7.71
C GLY A 434 -11.03 -17.29 6.47
N ASN A 435 -10.29 -16.20 6.24
CA ASN A 435 -10.46 -15.32 5.08
C ASN A 435 -9.29 -15.36 4.08
N THR A 436 -8.26 -16.14 4.36
CA THR A 436 -7.25 -16.56 3.38
C THR A 436 -7.71 -17.84 2.67
N LYS A 437 -7.23 -18.11 1.45
CA LYS A 437 -7.61 -19.34 0.73
C LYS A 437 -7.25 -20.61 1.53
N ASN A 438 -8.17 -21.56 1.61
CA ASN A 438 -7.98 -22.79 2.41
C ASN A 438 -6.95 -23.76 1.83
N ASP A 439 -6.75 -23.76 0.51
CA ASP A 439 -5.77 -24.64 -0.13
C ASP A 439 -4.34 -24.09 0.03
N CYS A 440 -3.68 -24.48 1.11
CA CYS A 440 -2.30 -24.09 1.37
C CYS A 440 -1.28 -24.66 0.37
N THR A 441 -1.64 -25.68 -0.43
CA THR A 441 -0.69 -26.36 -1.32
C THR A 441 -0.47 -25.61 -2.63
N SER A 442 -1.43 -24.76 -3.03
CA SER A 442 -1.33 -23.89 -4.21
C SER A 442 -0.73 -22.51 -3.92
N TYR A 443 -0.36 -22.23 -2.66
CA TYR A 443 0.20 -20.94 -2.28
C TYR A 443 1.55 -20.68 -2.96
N SER A 444 1.64 -19.56 -3.67
CA SER A 444 2.84 -19.01 -4.28
C SER A 444 3.05 -17.56 -3.85
N ILE A 445 4.16 -16.95 -4.27
CA ILE A 445 4.39 -15.50 -4.13
C ILE A 445 3.28 -14.68 -4.81
N ARG A 446 2.60 -15.23 -5.83
CA ARG A 446 1.46 -14.57 -6.48
C ARG A 446 0.29 -14.32 -5.51
N PRO A 447 -0.15 -13.07 -5.28
CA PRO A 447 -1.19 -12.74 -4.31
C PRO A 447 -2.53 -13.43 -4.55
N SER A 448 -2.93 -13.64 -5.80
CA SER A 448 -4.20 -14.30 -6.16
C SER A 448 -4.28 -15.77 -5.74
N THR A 449 -3.15 -16.40 -5.39
CA THR A 449 -3.12 -17.75 -4.82
C THR A 449 -3.42 -17.78 -3.32
N ARG A 450 -3.39 -16.62 -2.65
CA ARG A 450 -3.46 -16.49 -1.18
C ARG A 450 -4.69 -15.71 -0.73
N TYR A 451 -4.97 -14.59 -1.38
CA TYR A 451 -6.08 -13.70 -1.06
C TYR A 451 -7.29 -13.96 -1.98
N PRO A 452 -8.48 -14.30 -1.43
CA PRO A 452 -9.71 -14.35 -2.21
C PRO A 452 -10.05 -12.97 -2.78
N HIS A 453 -10.45 -12.91 -4.05
CA HIS A 453 -10.92 -11.69 -4.73
C HIS A 453 -9.95 -10.49 -4.65
N VAL A 454 -8.63 -10.74 -4.69
CA VAL A 454 -7.64 -9.65 -4.69
C VAL A 454 -7.80 -8.73 -5.90
N ASN A 455 -7.89 -7.42 -5.63
CA ASN A 455 -7.81 -6.39 -6.65
C ASN A 455 -6.42 -5.76 -6.62
N LEU A 456 -5.57 -6.11 -7.57
CA LEU A 456 -4.20 -5.59 -7.69
C LEU A 456 -4.13 -4.13 -8.18
N SER A 457 -5.29 -3.58 -8.58
CA SER A 457 -5.44 -2.20 -9.05
C SER A 457 -6.32 -1.38 -8.09
N ALA A 458 -6.45 -1.81 -6.83
CA ALA A 458 -7.21 -1.07 -5.81
C ALA A 458 -6.59 0.32 -5.55
N ILE A 459 -5.26 0.40 -5.60
CA ILE A 459 -4.48 1.63 -5.61
C ILE A 459 -3.98 1.88 -7.04
N GLN A 460 -4.14 3.12 -7.49
CA GLN A 460 -3.72 3.60 -8.80
C GLN A 460 -2.36 4.29 -8.73
N VAL A 461 -1.62 4.28 -9.84
CA VAL A 461 -0.26 4.86 -9.98
C VAL A 461 -0.19 6.32 -9.48
N HIS A 462 -1.22 7.13 -9.75
CA HIS A 462 -1.24 8.53 -9.33
C HIS A 462 -1.32 8.70 -7.80
N GLN A 463 -1.91 7.73 -7.08
CA GLN A 463 -2.06 7.77 -5.63
C GLN A 463 -0.72 7.52 -4.92
N VAL A 464 0.16 6.72 -5.51
CA VAL A 464 1.51 6.45 -4.96
C VAL A 464 2.57 7.46 -5.42
N ARG A 465 2.28 8.27 -6.45
CA ARG A 465 3.22 9.28 -7.00
C ARG A 465 3.62 10.33 -5.96
N LEU A 466 2.76 10.64 -4.98
CA LEU A 466 2.96 11.65 -3.94
C LEU A 466 3.69 11.16 -2.68
N GLY A 467 4.12 9.90 -2.60
CA GLY A 467 4.67 9.32 -1.36
C GLY A 467 3.64 9.27 -0.21
N ARG A 468 2.36 9.53 -0.50
CA ARG A 468 1.25 9.46 0.44
C ARG A 468 0.62 8.08 0.39
N VAL A 469 1.14 7.17 1.20
CA VAL A 469 0.33 6.05 1.68
C VAL A 469 0.34 6.07 3.21
N HIS A 470 -0.39 7.04 3.74
CA HIS A 470 -1.01 6.89 5.05
C HIS A 470 -2.43 6.38 4.78
N LEU A 471 -2.60 5.06 4.69
CA LEU A 471 -3.93 4.47 4.80
C LEU A 471 -4.24 4.39 6.29
N ASP A 472 -4.82 5.46 6.80
CA ASP A 472 -5.52 5.43 8.07
C ASP A 472 -6.69 4.46 7.93
N ILE A 473 -6.67 3.37 8.70
CA ILE A 473 -7.68 2.32 8.66
C ILE A 473 -8.98 2.88 9.26
N ARG A 474 -9.96 3.17 8.40
CA ARG A 474 -11.39 3.09 8.75
C ARG A 474 -12.17 2.41 7.63
N LEU A 475 -12.67 1.20 7.89
CA LEU A 475 -13.78 0.56 7.14
C LEU A 475 -15.08 0.79 7.94
N PRO A 476 -16.30 0.71 7.36
CA PRO A 476 -16.72 0.81 5.95
C PRO A 476 -17.90 1.81 5.71
N HIS A 477 -18.21 2.05 4.44
CA HIS A 477 -19.39 2.74 3.87
C HIS A 477 -19.55 4.25 4.11
N VAL A 478 -18.97 5.07 3.21
CA VAL A 478 -19.67 6.22 2.64
C VAL A 478 -19.25 6.34 1.17
N ASN A 479 -20.21 6.39 0.25
CA ASN A 479 -19.97 6.77 -1.15
C ASN A 479 -19.47 8.21 -1.16
N VAL A 480 -18.15 8.42 -1.31
CA VAL A 480 -17.58 9.76 -1.51
C VAL A 480 -17.23 9.88 -2.99
N PHE A 481 -17.99 10.71 -3.70
CA PHE A 481 -17.65 11.15 -5.05
C PHE A 481 -16.26 11.82 -5.04
N PRO A 482 -15.42 11.62 -6.07
CA PRO A 482 -14.12 12.28 -6.14
C PRO A 482 -14.33 13.79 -6.36
N VAL A 483 -14.18 14.58 -5.30
CA VAL A 483 -14.06 16.03 -5.40
C VAL A 483 -12.59 16.35 -5.67
N LEU A 484 -12.34 16.92 -6.85
CA LEU A 484 -11.05 17.47 -7.27
C LEU A 484 -10.61 18.55 -6.28
N VAL A 485 -9.49 18.34 -5.58
CA VAL A 485 -8.81 19.42 -4.85
C VAL A 485 -7.90 20.16 -5.85
N PRO A 486 -8.00 21.49 -6.02
CA PRO A 486 -7.14 22.24 -6.93
C PRO A 486 -5.68 22.33 -6.41
N ASP A 487 -4.73 21.97 -7.28
CA ASP A 487 -3.29 21.87 -7.05
C ASP A 487 -2.53 23.22 -6.96
N SER A 488 -3.06 24.23 -6.23
CA SER A 488 -2.41 25.55 -6.19
C SER A 488 -2.34 26.15 -4.78
N ALA A 489 -1.16 26.66 -4.41
CA ALA A 489 -0.88 27.32 -3.12
C ALA A 489 -1.84 28.48 -2.77
N GLY A 490 -2.51 29.08 -3.78
CA GLY A 490 -3.55 30.09 -3.56
C GLY A 490 -4.83 29.58 -2.89
N GLY A 491 -5.19 28.29 -3.05
CA GLY A 491 -6.46 27.76 -2.52
C GLY A 491 -6.53 27.70 -0.99
N VAL A 492 -5.41 27.44 -0.33
CA VAL A 492 -5.33 27.35 1.14
C VAL A 492 -5.35 28.74 1.78
N GLU A 493 -4.68 29.71 1.16
CA GLU A 493 -4.72 31.11 1.59
C GLU A 493 -6.10 31.74 1.38
N ASP A 494 -6.76 31.42 0.27
CA ASP A 494 -8.13 31.86 0.00
C ASP A 494 -9.14 31.24 0.98
N LEU A 495 -8.98 29.95 1.34
CA LEU A 495 -9.77 29.31 2.38
C LEU A 495 -9.55 29.98 3.74
N LEU A 496 -8.31 30.33 4.09
CA LEU A 496 -7.99 30.99 5.36
C LEU A 496 -8.64 32.37 5.42
N ARG A 497 -8.52 33.15 4.34
CA ARG A 497 -9.14 34.47 4.22
C ARG A 497 -10.67 34.37 4.29
N TRP A 498 -11.25 33.33 3.71
CA TRP A 498 -12.68 33.06 3.82
C TRP A 498 -13.08 32.73 5.26
N CYS A 499 -12.36 31.85 5.95
CA CYS A 499 -12.65 31.54 7.36
C CYS A 499 -12.59 32.81 8.21
N GLN A 500 -11.50 33.58 8.09
CA GLN A 500 -11.31 34.86 8.79
C GLN A 500 -12.46 35.83 8.58
N LYS A 501 -12.89 36.01 7.33
CA LYS A 501 -13.98 36.92 6.98
C LYS A 501 -15.30 36.50 7.62
N ASN A 502 -15.61 35.20 7.63
CA ASN A 502 -16.92 34.70 8.08
C ASN A 502 -16.97 34.40 9.58
N THR A 503 -15.84 34.42 10.29
CA THR A 503 -15.80 34.35 11.76
C THR A 503 -15.51 35.69 12.42
N ALA A 504 -15.36 36.77 11.66
CA ALA A 504 -15.09 38.10 12.21
C ALA A 504 -16.25 38.61 13.08
N GLY A 505 -15.94 39.16 14.26
CA GLY A 505 -16.92 39.76 15.17
C GLY A 505 -17.52 38.82 16.22
N TYR A 506 -17.16 37.53 16.22
CA TYR A 506 -17.56 36.59 17.28
C TYR A 506 -16.62 36.66 18.48
N ALA A 507 -17.18 36.74 19.68
CA ALA A 507 -16.41 36.79 20.92
C ALA A 507 -15.63 35.47 21.13
N GLY A 508 -14.35 35.57 21.46
CA GLY A 508 -13.48 34.41 21.70
C GLY A 508 -13.07 33.64 20.43
N VAL A 509 -13.23 34.23 19.24
CA VAL A 509 -12.86 33.61 17.96
C VAL A 509 -11.89 34.49 17.19
N GLU A 510 -10.68 33.97 16.95
CA GLU A 510 -9.67 34.62 16.11
C GLU A 510 -8.96 33.58 15.24
N VAL A 511 -9.26 33.57 13.94
CA VAL A 511 -8.71 32.58 13.00
C VAL A 511 -7.40 33.07 12.39
N LYS A 512 -6.27 32.49 12.81
CA LYS A 512 -4.91 32.80 12.31
C LYS A 512 -4.28 31.67 11.50
N ASP A 513 -4.72 30.43 11.73
CA ASP A 513 -4.17 29.23 11.13
C ASP A 513 -5.24 28.13 10.99
N PHE A 514 -4.84 26.92 10.56
CA PHE A 514 -5.69 25.73 10.46
C PHE A 514 -5.40 24.71 11.56
N THR A 515 -4.89 25.17 12.70
CA THR A 515 -4.43 24.35 13.83
C THR A 515 -4.97 24.93 15.13
N LEU A 516 -4.17 25.68 15.88
CA LEU A 516 -4.49 26.27 17.19
C LEU A 516 -5.75 27.15 17.16
N SER A 517 -6.03 27.82 16.05
CA SER A 517 -7.21 28.69 15.92
C SER A 517 -8.55 27.96 16.05
N TRP A 518 -8.54 26.63 15.95
CA TRP A 518 -9.76 25.81 15.91
C TRP A 518 -9.94 24.96 17.17
N THR A 519 -8.97 24.93 18.08
CA THR A 519 -8.95 23.98 19.22
C THR A 519 -10.04 24.22 20.26
N SER A 520 -10.65 25.41 20.33
CA SER A 520 -11.76 25.69 21.25
C SER A 520 -13.13 25.25 20.73
N GLY A 521 -13.22 24.88 19.44
CA GLY A 521 -14.49 24.57 18.75
C GLY A 521 -15.36 25.79 18.45
N LEU A 522 -15.09 26.95 19.06
CA LEU A 522 -15.87 28.18 18.86
C LEU A 522 -15.76 28.72 17.42
N ALA A 523 -14.60 28.58 16.78
CA ALA A 523 -14.41 29.01 15.40
C ALA A 523 -15.30 28.24 14.42
N LEU A 524 -15.50 26.93 14.65
CA LEU A 524 -16.38 26.10 13.81
C LEU A 524 -17.86 26.42 14.07
N CYS A 525 -18.25 26.61 15.34
CA CYS A 525 -19.58 27.09 15.70
C CYS A 525 -19.89 28.47 15.08
N ALA A 526 -18.93 29.39 15.12
CA ALA A 526 -19.07 30.73 14.55
C ALA A 526 -19.27 30.68 13.03
N LEU A 527 -18.55 29.82 12.31
CA LEU A 527 -18.78 29.61 10.88
C LEU A 527 -20.21 29.14 10.59
N ILE A 528 -20.69 28.13 11.33
CA ILE A 528 -22.06 27.62 11.13
C ILE A 528 -23.09 28.69 11.46
N HIS A 529 -22.94 29.38 12.60
CA HIS A 529 -23.84 30.44 13.03
C HIS A 529 -23.87 31.60 12.03
N HIS A 530 -22.73 31.98 11.43
CA HIS A 530 -22.67 33.06 10.45
C HIS A 530 -23.60 32.81 9.24
N PHE A 531 -23.65 31.58 8.75
CA PHE A 531 -24.50 31.22 7.61
C PHE A 531 -25.91 30.76 8.02
N ARG A 532 -26.08 30.27 9.25
CA ARG A 532 -27.34 29.75 9.80
C ARG A 532 -27.46 30.04 11.31
N PRO A 533 -27.81 31.29 11.70
CA PRO A 533 -27.86 31.69 13.12
C PRO A 533 -28.83 30.85 13.96
N GLN A 534 -29.88 30.32 13.35
CA GLN A 534 -30.91 29.52 14.02
C GLN A 534 -30.44 28.14 14.49
N LEU A 535 -29.27 27.66 14.04
CA LEU A 535 -28.80 26.31 14.32
C LEU A 535 -27.92 26.23 15.57
N ILE A 536 -27.31 27.35 15.98
CA ILE A 536 -26.39 27.41 17.11
C ILE A 536 -26.72 28.63 17.94
N ASP A 537 -26.82 28.49 19.27
CA ASP A 537 -26.85 29.65 20.15
C ASP A 537 -25.44 29.96 20.64
N MET A 538 -24.77 30.92 19.97
CA MET A 538 -23.40 31.31 20.32
C MET A 538 -23.28 31.90 21.74
N SER A 539 -24.35 32.45 22.31
CA SER A 539 -24.33 33.03 23.66
C SER A 539 -24.26 31.97 24.77
N SER A 540 -24.64 30.74 24.44
CA SER A 540 -24.62 29.59 25.35
C SER A 540 -23.28 28.84 25.40
N LEU A 541 -22.35 29.15 24.49
CA LEU A 541 -21.09 28.42 24.33
C LEU A 541 -19.95 29.04 25.16
N ASN A 542 -19.07 28.17 25.67
CA ASN A 542 -17.91 28.56 26.47
C ASN A 542 -16.64 27.91 25.93
N GLU A 543 -15.54 28.67 25.84
CA GLU A 543 -14.23 28.23 25.38
C GLU A 543 -13.68 27.03 26.17
N SER A 544 -13.96 26.95 27.48
CA SER A 544 -13.51 25.83 28.33
C SER A 544 -14.13 24.49 27.95
N ASN A 545 -15.23 24.49 27.20
CA ASN A 545 -16.00 23.31 26.82
C ASN A 545 -15.67 22.84 25.40
N ALA A 546 -14.38 22.85 25.04
CA ALA A 546 -13.91 22.59 23.68
C ALA A 546 -14.46 21.28 23.05
N VAL A 547 -14.52 20.18 23.81
CA VAL A 547 -15.08 18.90 23.32
C VAL A 547 -16.56 19.03 22.97
N HIS A 548 -17.33 19.71 23.82
CA HIS A 548 -18.75 19.92 23.61
C HIS A 548 -19.00 20.83 22.40
N ASN A 549 -18.26 21.93 22.28
CA ASN A 549 -18.38 22.86 21.16
C ASN A 549 -18.11 22.15 19.82
N HIS A 550 -17.07 21.32 19.76
CA HIS A 550 -16.75 20.53 18.58
C HIS A 550 -17.85 19.52 18.25
N GLN A 551 -18.35 18.78 19.24
CA GLN A 551 -19.40 17.79 19.02
C GLN A 551 -20.67 18.46 18.50
N LEU A 552 -21.08 19.59 19.09
CA LEU A 552 -22.24 20.35 18.64
C LEU A 552 -22.10 20.81 17.19
N ALA A 553 -20.96 21.42 16.84
CA ALA A 553 -20.71 21.87 15.47
C ALA A 553 -20.72 20.71 14.47
N MET A 554 -20.09 19.58 14.83
CA MET A 554 -20.01 18.38 14.02
C MET A 554 -21.38 17.72 13.78
N ASP A 555 -22.18 17.58 14.84
CA ASP A 555 -23.53 17.00 14.76
C ASP A 555 -24.43 17.86 13.85
N ILE A 556 -24.28 19.18 13.92
CA ILE A 556 -25.03 20.11 13.06
C ILE A 556 -24.56 20.02 11.61
N LEU A 557 -23.25 20.01 11.36
CA LEU A 557 -22.70 19.87 10.00
C LEU A 557 -23.08 18.54 9.35
N GLU A 558 -23.10 17.46 10.13
CA GLU A 558 -23.52 16.14 9.65
C GLU A 558 -25.03 16.10 9.38
N ARG A 559 -25.85 16.61 10.30
CA ARG A 559 -27.32 16.61 10.15
C ARG A 559 -27.80 17.55 9.04
N GLU A 560 -27.25 18.75 8.96
CA GLU A 560 -27.78 19.83 8.11
C GLU A 560 -27.09 19.93 6.76
N LEU A 561 -25.80 19.57 6.68
CA LEU A 561 -25.00 19.68 5.46
C LEU A 561 -24.45 18.32 4.98
N SER A 562 -24.74 17.22 5.69
CA SER A 562 -24.19 15.88 5.40
C SER A 562 -22.66 15.89 5.29
N ILE A 563 -21.99 16.64 6.17
CA ILE A 563 -20.53 16.67 6.28
C ILE A 563 -20.16 15.83 7.49
N SER A 564 -19.73 14.59 7.25
CA SER A 564 -19.32 13.70 8.33
C SER A 564 -18.01 14.19 8.98
N PRO A 565 -17.87 14.07 10.32
CA PRO A 565 -16.67 14.50 11.03
C PRO A 565 -15.42 13.73 10.57
N VAL A 566 -14.36 14.44 10.22
CA VAL A 566 -13.07 13.83 9.83
C VAL A 566 -12.30 13.31 11.05
N VAL A 567 -12.51 13.94 12.20
CA VAL A 567 -11.86 13.64 13.48
C VAL A 567 -12.90 13.67 14.60
N ALA A 568 -12.71 12.90 15.68
CA ALA A 568 -13.60 12.94 16.84
C ALA A 568 -13.45 14.27 17.62
N ALA A 569 -14.54 14.76 18.22
CA ALA A 569 -14.57 16.02 18.96
C ALA A 569 -13.53 16.10 20.10
N SER A 570 -13.23 14.96 20.75
CA SER A 570 -12.20 14.88 21.81
C SER A 570 -10.77 15.08 21.28
N ALA A 571 -10.48 14.59 20.09
CA ALA A 571 -9.18 14.77 19.44
C ALA A 571 -9.02 16.18 18.88
N MET A 572 -10.11 16.80 18.41
CA MET A 572 -10.13 18.20 17.99
C MET A 572 -9.93 19.19 19.16
N ALA A 573 -10.42 18.85 20.34
CA ALA A 573 -10.24 19.66 21.54
C ALA A 573 -8.83 19.56 22.17
N SER A 574 -8.00 18.62 21.72
CA SER A 574 -6.67 18.38 22.28
C SER A 574 -5.61 19.20 21.55
N SER A 575 -4.95 20.13 22.24
CA SER A 575 -3.88 20.96 21.68
C SER A 575 -2.67 20.09 21.29
N GLY A 576 -2.29 20.12 20.00
CA GLY A 576 -1.14 19.39 19.44
C GLY A 576 -1.46 18.17 18.57
N LEU A 577 -2.75 17.80 18.42
CA LEU A 577 -3.19 16.66 17.59
C LEU A 577 -4.02 17.06 16.35
N ILE A 578 -4.34 18.35 16.19
CA ILE A 578 -5.03 18.82 14.99
C ILE A 578 -4.03 18.89 13.84
N ASP A 579 -4.11 17.92 12.93
CA ASP A 579 -3.38 17.95 11.67
C ASP A 579 -3.92 19.07 10.76
N LYS A 580 -3.02 19.95 10.31
CA LYS A 580 -3.32 21.11 9.45
C LYS A 580 -4.07 20.68 8.18
N LEU A 581 -3.67 19.55 7.59
CA LEU A 581 -4.26 19.06 6.33
C LEU A 581 -5.68 18.53 6.54
N SER A 582 -5.92 17.83 7.65
CA SER A 582 -7.24 17.34 8.05
C SER A 582 -8.23 18.49 8.28
N MET A 583 -7.78 19.57 8.92
CA MET A 583 -8.60 20.78 9.07
C MET A 583 -8.87 21.50 7.77
N VAL A 584 -7.86 21.65 6.92
CA VAL A 584 -8.03 22.25 5.59
C VAL A 584 -9.05 21.44 4.78
N LEU A 585 -8.96 20.11 4.79
CA LEU A 585 -9.90 19.23 4.08
C LEU A 585 -11.33 19.38 4.64
N TYR A 586 -11.47 19.38 5.96
CA TYR A 586 -12.78 19.51 6.61
C TYR A 586 -13.41 20.87 6.33
N LEU A 587 -12.64 21.96 6.45
CA LEU A 587 -13.10 23.31 6.18
C LEU A 587 -13.36 23.57 4.70
N THR A 588 -12.64 22.90 3.80
CA THR A 588 -12.92 22.95 2.35
C THR A 588 -14.29 22.36 2.06
N GLN A 589 -14.63 21.20 2.65
CA GLN A 589 -15.97 20.61 2.50
C GLN A 589 -17.07 21.52 3.06
N VAL A 590 -16.82 22.14 4.21
CA VAL A 590 -17.72 23.13 4.82
C VAL A 590 -17.91 24.33 3.89
N HIS A 591 -16.82 24.92 3.41
CA HIS A 591 -16.81 26.04 2.48
C HIS A 591 -17.56 25.73 1.18
N ASP A 592 -17.32 24.58 0.55
CA ASP A 592 -17.92 24.23 -0.73
C ASP A 592 -19.41 23.95 -0.59
N LYS A 593 -19.82 23.19 0.43
CA LYS A 593 -21.24 22.91 0.67
C LYS A 593 -22.01 24.16 1.09
N ILE A 594 -21.41 25.05 1.87
CA ILE A 594 -22.02 26.33 2.23
C ILE A 594 -22.13 27.26 1.01
N LYS A 595 -21.13 27.28 0.11
CA LYS A 595 -21.20 28.03 -1.17
C LYS A 595 -22.31 27.53 -2.10
N HIS A 596 -22.45 26.22 -2.25
CA HIS A 596 -23.53 25.62 -3.04
C HIS A 596 -24.91 25.85 -2.40
N PHE A 597 -24.98 26.04 -1.08
CA PHE A 597 -26.21 26.36 -0.37
C PHE A 597 -26.65 27.83 -0.54
N SER A 598 -25.71 28.76 -0.70
CA SER A 598 -26.04 30.17 -0.99
C SER A 598 -26.57 30.40 -2.41
N LEU A 599 -26.15 29.58 -3.39
CA LEU A 599 -26.53 29.73 -4.80
C LEU A 599 -27.94 29.22 -5.12
N THR A 600 -28.50 28.31 -4.31
CA THR A 600 -29.86 27.81 -4.47
C THR A 600 -30.94 28.79 -3.98
N PHE A 601 -30.58 29.82 -3.21
CA PHE A 601 -31.52 30.83 -2.72
C PHE A 601 -31.48 32.17 -3.47
N SER A 602 -30.54 32.37 -4.40
CA SER A 602 -30.44 33.60 -5.22
C SER A 602 -31.30 33.59 -6.48
N PHE A 603 -31.96 32.48 -6.82
CA PHE A 603 -32.85 32.38 -7.99
C PHE A 603 -34.34 32.52 -7.68
N LEU A 604 -34.74 32.78 -6.45
CA LEU A 604 -36.15 33.02 -6.08
C LEU A 604 -36.30 34.20 -5.10
N CYS A 605 -36.08 35.42 -5.60
CA CYS A 605 -36.72 36.64 -5.09
C CYS A 605 -36.91 37.55 -6.31
N PHE A 606 -38.14 37.88 -6.72
CA PHE A 606 -39.01 38.95 -6.20
C PHE A 606 -40.33 38.95 -7.04
N PRO A 607 -41.40 39.75 -6.75
CA PRO A 607 -41.87 40.38 -5.51
C PRO A 607 -43.42 40.33 -5.23
N GLN A 608 -43.79 40.58 -3.95
CA GLN A 608 -44.96 41.35 -3.41
C GLN A 608 -46.42 40.79 -3.45
N PRO A 609 -47.39 41.36 -2.66
CA PRO A 609 -47.36 41.89 -1.28
C PRO A 609 -48.63 41.56 -0.41
N ALA A 610 -48.60 42.00 0.87
CA ALA A 610 -49.72 42.46 1.73
C ALA A 610 -50.31 41.57 2.87
N ALA A 611 -49.84 41.85 4.11
CA ALA A 611 -50.57 42.37 5.30
C ALA A 611 -51.73 41.57 6.00
N PRO A 612 -52.06 41.87 7.29
CA PRO A 612 -52.30 40.93 8.43
C PRO A 612 -53.84 40.83 8.76
N PRO A 613 -54.41 40.36 9.92
CA PRO A 613 -53.87 40.27 11.31
C PRO A 613 -54.44 39.17 12.27
N VAL A 614 -54.08 39.31 13.56
CA VAL A 614 -54.86 39.00 14.81
C VAL A 614 -54.50 37.75 15.62
N ALA A 615 -54.11 37.98 16.88
CA ALA A 615 -54.14 37.05 18.02
C ALA A 615 -55.48 37.17 18.77
N PRO A 616 -55.95 36.14 19.51
CA PRO A 616 -55.81 36.17 20.98
C PRO A 616 -55.56 34.77 21.60
N GLU A 617 -54.72 34.65 22.64
CA GLU A 617 -55.01 34.59 24.09
C GLU A 617 -55.78 33.36 24.63
N GLY A 618 -55.30 32.89 25.79
CA GLY A 618 -56.02 32.04 26.76
C GLY A 618 -55.41 30.64 26.94
N ASN A 619 -54.96 30.19 28.11
CA ASN A 619 -55.28 30.67 29.44
C ASN A 619 -54.24 30.22 30.50
N LEU A 620 -54.22 31.02 31.57
CA LEU A 620 -53.34 31.01 32.74
C LEU A 620 -53.83 30.10 33.87
N GLY A 621 -52.91 29.80 34.80
CA GLY A 621 -53.18 29.42 36.21
C GLY A 621 -52.05 28.51 36.74
N SER A 622 -50.93 28.96 37.33
CA SER A 622 -50.62 29.86 38.46
C SER A 622 -50.50 29.17 39.84
N VAL A 623 -49.30 29.32 40.43
CA VAL A 623 -48.90 29.34 41.88
C VAL A 623 -49.06 28.01 42.65
N VAL A 624 -48.09 27.47 43.43
CA VAL A 624 -47.43 27.99 44.64
C VAL A 624 -46.13 27.22 44.98
N LYS A 625 -45.18 27.97 45.58
CA LYS A 625 -43.88 27.61 46.16
C LYS A 625 -43.92 26.61 47.34
N GLY A 626 -42.80 25.93 47.57
CA GLY A 626 -42.39 25.40 48.87
C GLY A 626 -40.91 25.01 48.87
N ASP A 627 -40.08 25.86 49.49
CA ASP A 627 -38.66 25.63 49.78
C ASP A 627 -38.49 24.72 51.02
N ILE A 628 -37.37 24.01 51.15
CA ILE A 628 -36.54 23.84 52.36
C ILE A 628 -35.20 23.16 52.02
N GLU A 629 -34.14 23.72 52.59
CA GLU A 629 -32.71 23.44 52.45
C GLU A 629 -32.16 22.23 53.24
N THR A 630 -30.98 21.78 52.78
CA THR A 630 -29.83 21.15 53.50
C THR A 630 -29.86 19.68 53.92
N ASN A 631 -28.99 18.87 53.29
CA ASN A 631 -27.84 18.28 53.98
C ASN A 631 -26.76 17.76 53.01
N ALA A 632 -25.52 17.77 53.50
CA ALA A 632 -24.25 17.58 52.79
C ALA A 632 -24.01 16.17 52.18
N ALA A 633 -23.01 16.13 51.29
CA ALA A 633 -22.55 15.08 50.37
C ALA A 633 -22.22 13.69 50.99
N PRO A 634 -22.09 12.62 50.17
CA PRO A 634 -20.78 12.36 49.54
C PRO A 634 -20.79 11.83 48.08
N ALA A 635 -19.72 12.19 47.35
CA ALA A 635 -18.89 11.41 46.41
C ALA A 635 -19.46 10.69 45.14
N LEU A 636 -18.98 11.16 43.97
CA LEU A 636 -18.35 10.45 42.81
C LEU A 636 -18.93 9.12 42.22
N GLY A 637 -19.29 9.14 40.92
CA GLY A 637 -19.50 7.98 39.99
C GLY A 637 -20.96 7.82 39.50
N SER A 638 -21.35 7.40 38.28
CA SER A 638 -20.72 6.64 37.17
C SER A 638 -21.52 6.77 35.85
N SER A 639 -20.84 6.59 34.71
CA SER A 639 -21.44 6.19 33.42
C SER A 639 -22.28 4.92 33.56
N SER A 640 -23.48 4.84 32.96
CA SER A 640 -24.40 3.69 33.08
C SER A 640 -23.73 2.35 32.68
N GLU A 641 -23.62 1.44 33.65
CA GLU A 641 -23.07 0.07 33.53
C GLU A 641 -24.19 -1.00 33.46
N ASP A 642 -25.41 -0.63 33.06
CA ASP A 642 -26.57 -1.53 33.17
C ASP A 642 -27.00 -2.11 31.81
N CYS A 643 -27.49 -3.34 31.82
CA CYS A 643 -28.02 -4.04 30.66
C CYS A 643 -29.31 -3.37 30.18
N TYR A 644 -29.36 -2.94 28.93
CA TYR A 644 -30.50 -2.24 28.34
C TYR A 644 -31.80 -3.07 28.36
N SER A 645 -31.71 -4.40 28.34
CA SER A 645 -32.89 -5.26 28.32
C SER A 645 -33.44 -5.62 29.70
N CYS A 646 -32.60 -5.77 30.72
CA CYS A 646 -33.04 -6.22 32.05
C CYS A 646 -32.77 -5.21 33.18
N GLY A 647 -32.05 -4.12 32.90
CA GLY A 647 -31.70 -3.07 33.84
C GLY A 647 -30.67 -3.48 34.91
N GLN A 648 -30.07 -4.68 34.81
CA GLN A 648 -29.11 -5.19 35.79
C GLN A 648 -27.66 -4.89 35.37
N ARG A 649 -26.77 -4.69 36.34
CA ARG A 649 -25.37 -4.30 36.12
C ARG A 649 -24.57 -5.33 35.29
N LEU A 650 -23.69 -4.83 34.43
CA LEU A 650 -22.87 -5.62 33.50
C LEU A 650 -21.40 -5.64 33.90
N TYR A 651 -20.82 -6.84 33.96
CA TYR A 651 -19.37 -7.00 34.13
C TYR A 651 -18.66 -6.94 32.78
N LEU A 652 -17.55 -6.20 32.71
CA LEU A 652 -16.79 -5.82 31.49
C LEU A 652 -16.49 -6.97 30.50
N LEU A 653 -16.35 -8.21 30.98
CA LEU A 653 -15.95 -9.39 30.20
C LEU A 653 -17.12 -10.19 29.58
N ALA A 654 -18.39 -9.84 29.88
CA ALA A 654 -19.57 -10.58 29.43
C ALA A 654 -20.62 -9.72 28.68
N ARG A 655 -20.25 -8.49 28.28
CA ARG A 655 -21.17 -7.54 27.63
C ARG A 655 -21.17 -7.65 26.11
N VAL A 656 -22.35 -7.63 25.51
CA VAL A 656 -22.56 -7.47 24.07
C VAL A 656 -22.95 -6.02 23.80
N ASN A 657 -22.26 -5.34 22.88
CA ASN A 657 -22.58 -3.96 22.48
C ASN A 657 -23.28 -3.97 21.11
N ALA A 658 -24.51 -3.47 21.06
CA ALA A 658 -25.28 -3.29 19.83
C ALA A 658 -25.79 -1.84 19.73
N MET A 659 -25.33 -1.11 18.71
CA MET A 659 -25.69 0.30 18.44
C MET A 659 -25.59 1.21 19.67
N GLY A 660 -24.50 1.11 20.44
CA GLY A 660 -24.24 1.97 21.60
C GLY A 660 -24.96 1.58 22.89
N LYS A 661 -25.69 0.45 22.89
CA LYS A 661 -26.37 -0.11 24.07
C LYS A 661 -25.71 -1.42 24.49
N PHE A 662 -25.65 -1.68 25.80
CA PHE A 662 -25.01 -2.88 26.35
C PHE A 662 -26.04 -3.91 26.82
N PHE A 663 -25.76 -5.19 26.59
CA PHE A 663 -26.62 -6.33 26.96
C PHE A 663 -25.81 -7.44 27.63
N HIS A 664 -26.43 -8.20 28.54
CA HIS A 664 -25.91 -9.54 28.86
C HIS A 664 -26.02 -10.40 27.60
N ARG A 665 -25.10 -11.34 27.42
CA ARG A 665 -25.12 -12.25 26.27
C ARG A 665 -26.47 -12.95 26.13
N ASP A 666 -27.07 -13.38 27.24
CA ASP A 666 -28.35 -14.10 27.25
C ASP A 666 -29.57 -13.16 27.14
N CYS A 667 -29.39 -11.87 27.40
CA CYS A 667 -30.44 -10.85 27.23
C CYS A 667 -30.47 -10.28 25.81
N PHE A 668 -29.49 -10.60 24.95
CA PHE A 668 -29.46 -10.14 23.57
C PHE A 668 -30.22 -11.11 22.66
N THR A 669 -31.55 -11.04 22.68
CA THR A 669 -32.44 -11.96 21.98
C THR A 669 -33.37 -11.25 20.99
N CYS A 670 -33.83 -12.00 19.99
CA CYS A 670 -34.76 -11.53 18.97
C CYS A 670 -36.14 -11.30 19.59
N HIS A 671 -36.65 -10.08 19.50
CA HIS A 671 -37.97 -9.72 20.01
C HIS A 671 -39.13 -10.50 19.34
N LYS A 672 -38.92 -11.03 18.12
CA LYS A 672 -39.94 -11.80 17.38
C LYS A 672 -39.93 -13.31 17.64
N CYS A 673 -38.78 -13.91 18.00
CA CYS A 673 -38.67 -15.36 18.15
C CYS A 673 -37.90 -15.84 19.40
N GLY A 674 -37.40 -14.92 20.23
CA GLY A 674 -36.65 -15.24 21.46
C GLY A 674 -35.23 -15.77 21.24
N HIS A 675 -34.79 -15.98 19.99
CA HIS A 675 -33.47 -16.55 19.69
C HIS A 675 -32.31 -15.60 20.03
N GLN A 676 -31.20 -16.12 20.56
CA GLN A 676 -30.02 -15.33 20.92
C GLN A 676 -29.35 -14.74 19.67
N LEU A 677 -29.24 -13.41 19.64
CA LEU A 677 -28.69 -12.67 18.52
C LEU A 677 -27.16 -12.64 18.57
N ARG A 678 -26.51 -12.70 17.40
CA ARG A 678 -25.06 -12.55 17.26
C ARG A 678 -24.70 -11.19 16.67
N LEU A 679 -23.52 -10.67 16.99
CA LEU A 679 -23.01 -9.41 16.44
C LEU A 679 -22.95 -9.48 14.91
N GLY A 680 -23.60 -8.52 14.24
CA GLY A 680 -23.70 -8.47 12.78
C GLY A 680 -24.85 -9.27 12.16
N GLY A 681 -25.70 -9.93 12.98
CA GLY A 681 -26.82 -10.75 12.54
C GLY A 681 -28.20 -10.22 12.96
N TYR A 682 -28.36 -8.92 13.22
CA TYR A 682 -29.62 -8.32 13.66
C TYR A 682 -29.94 -6.98 12.97
N THR A 683 -31.21 -6.56 13.05
CA THR A 683 -31.73 -5.25 12.68
C THR A 683 -32.56 -4.66 13.83
N PHE A 684 -32.58 -3.33 13.97
CA PHE A 684 -33.32 -2.62 15.02
C PHE A 684 -34.61 -2.01 14.46
N HIS A 685 -35.75 -2.34 15.07
CA HIS A 685 -37.04 -1.84 14.62
C HIS A 685 -37.44 -0.59 15.42
N GLN A 686 -37.33 0.58 14.78
CA GLN A 686 -37.50 1.88 15.45
C GLN A 686 -38.88 2.10 16.09
N THR A 687 -39.93 1.46 15.55
CA THR A 687 -41.31 1.59 16.06
C THR A 687 -41.65 0.69 17.25
N THR A 688 -40.96 -0.43 17.44
CA THR A 688 -41.23 -1.36 18.56
C THR A 688 -40.12 -1.39 19.59
N GLY A 689 -38.99 -0.73 19.34
CA GLY A 689 -37.83 -0.70 20.24
C GLY A 689 -37.10 -2.03 20.39
N GLY A 690 -37.43 -3.04 19.57
CA GLY A 690 -36.92 -4.40 19.65
C GLY A 690 -35.95 -4.77 18.51
N TRP A 691 -35.13 -5.80 18.76
CA TRP A 691 -34.12 -6.30 17.83
C TRP A 691 -34.61 -7.57 17.12
N ALA A 692 -34.35 -7.73 15.83
CA ALA A 692 -34.74 -8.90 15.04
C ALA A 692 -33.56 -9.50 14.27
N THR A 693 -33.51 -10.82 14.07
CA THR A 693 -32.43 -11.47 13.30
C THR A 693 -32.54 -11.20 11.79
N ILE A 694 -31.39 -11.18 11.09
CA ILE A 694 -31.28 -11.08 9.62
C ILE A 694 -30.80 -12.38 8.95
N ASP A 695 -30.71 -13.50 9.68
CA ASP A 695 -30.29 -14.80 9.14
C ASP A 695 -31.38 -15.44 8.22
N PRO A 696 -31.10 -15.68 6.92
CA PRO A 696 -32.05 -16.27 5.98
C PRO A 696 -32.50 -17.69 6.33
N SER A 697 -31.67 -18.47 7.05
CA SER A 697 -32.01 -19.85 7.42
C SER A 697 -33.14 -19.93 8.47
N HIS A 698 -33.29 -18.88 9.29
CA HIS A 698 -34.35 -18.75 10.30
C HIS A 698 -35.59 -18.02 9.75
N ILE A 699 -35.44 -17.15 8.74
CA ILE A 699 -36.57 -16.56 8.00
C ILE A 699 -37.36 -17.65 7.25
N ARG A 700 -36.68 -18.73 6.83
CA ARG A 700 -37.30 -19.92 6.22
C ARG A 700 -38.27 -20.68 7.14
N SER A 701 -38.01 -20.76 8.45
CA SER A 701 -38.90 -21.48 9.37
C SER A 701 -40.20 -20.73 9.68
N GLN A 702 -40.20 -19.39 9.59
CA GLN A 702 -41.41 -18.58 9.73
C GLN A 702 -42.24 -18.48 8.43
N LEU A 703 -41.64 -18.77 7.27
CA LEU A 703 -42.38 -18.85 6.00
C LEU A 703 -43.26 -20.10 5.91
N ILE A 704 -42.89 -21.20 6.59
CA ILE A 704 -43.71 -22.42 6.71
C ILE A 704 -45.04 -22.15 7.45
N HIS A 705 -45.07 -21.17 8.35
CA HIS A 705 -46.31 -20.77 9.05
C HIS A 705 -47.19 -19.79 8.24
N ARG A 706 -46.65 -19.20 7.16
CA ARG A 706 -47.40 -18.34 6.23
C ARG A 706 -47.89 -19.08 4.98
N GLU A 707 -47.42 -20.30 4.72
CA GLU A 707 -47.94 -21.19 3.66
C GLU A 707 -49.37 -21.70 3.93
N GLN A 708 -49.82 -21.69 5.19
CA GLN A 708 -51.23 -21.95 5.55
C GLN A 708 -52.18 -20.82 5.13
N PHE A 709 -51.66 -19.63 4.83
CA PHE A 709 -52.45 -18.50 4.33
C PHE A 709 -52.59 -18.52 2.80
N TRP A 710 -51.62 -19.09 2.08
CA TRP A 710 -51.68 -19.17 0.61
C TRP A 710 -52.43 -20.41 0.10
N THR A 711 -52.52 -21.46 0.92
CA THR A 711 -53.42 -22.59 0.67
C THR A 711 -54.90 -22.23 0.92
N SER A 712 -55.23 -21.21 1.72
CA SER A 712 -56.62 -20.74 1.91
C SER A 712 -57.10 -19.72 0.87
N VAL A 713 -56.20 -19.16 0.04
CA VAL A 713 -56.52 -18.16 -0.98
C VAL A 713 -56.43 -18.72 -2.42
N GLY A 714 -56.11 -20.00 -2.59
CA GLY A 714 -56.33 -20.72 -3.85
C GLY A 714 -55.47 -20.28 -5.04
N ILE A 715 -54.26 -19.76 -4.80
CA ILE A 715 -53.35 -19.30 -5.86
C ILE A 715 -52.08 -20.16 -5.86
N VAL A 716 -51.89 -20.87 -6.98
CA VAL A 716 -50.78 -21.75 -7.40
C VAL A 716 -50.94 -23.24 -7.08
N GLY A 717 -51.30 -23.98 -8.13
CA GLY A 717 -51.24 -25.42 -8.21
C GLY A 717 -49.82 -25.97 -8.44
N SER A 718 -49.66 -27.19 -7.96
CA SER A 718 -48.57 -28.16 -8.09
C SER A 718 -47.73 -28.06 -9.35
N ASN A 719 -46.55 -27.42 -9.27
CA ASN A 719 -45.36 -27.74 -10.07
C ASN A 719 -44.07 -27.03 -9.59
N ALA A 720 -44.13 -26.17 -8.58
CA ALA A 720 -42.93 -25.56 -7.96
C ALA A 720 -42.15 -26.50 -7.01
N PHE A 721 -42.58 -27.75 -6.85
CA PHE A 721 -41.96 -28.71 -5.93
C PHE A 721 -40.71 -29.40 -6.50
N LEU A 722 -40.45 -29.32 -7.81
CA LEU A 722 -39.34 -30.03 -8.47
C LEU A 722 -38.06 -29.19 -8.69
N MET A 723 -38.06 -27.90 -8.38
CA MET A 723 -36.90 -27.00 -8.61
C MET A 723 -35.96 -26.86 -7.39
N ALA A 724 -36.20 -27.56 -6.28
CA ALA A 724 -35.44 -27.40 -5.03
C ALA A 724 -34.35 -28.46 -4.78
N GLN A 725 -33.91 -29.21 -5.79
CA GLN A 725 -32.90 -30.29 -5.63
C GLN A 725 -31.69 -30.21 -6.60
N GLY A 726 -31.18 -29.01 -6.88
CA GLY A 726 -29.75 -28.79 -7.18
C GLY A 726 -29.10 -29.73 -8.21
N ARG A 727 -29.53 -29.67 -9.47
CA ARG A 727 -28.72 -30.12 -10.62
C ARG A 727 -28.78 -29.06 -11.71
N GLU A 728 -27.61 -28.76 -12.28
CA GLU A 728 -27.41 -27.84 -13.39
C GLU A 728 -28.28 -28.22 -14.59
N THR A 729 -29.07 -27.28 -15.10
CA THR A 729 -29.74 -27.42 -16.39
C THR A 729 -29.56 -26.15 -17.22
N ASN A 730 -29.24 -26.37 -18.49
CA ASN A 730 -28.88 -25.37 -19.51
C ASN A 730 -29.98 -24.33 -19.74
N ALA A 731 -29.57 -23.08 -20.03
CA ALA A 731 -30.39 -21.88 -20.19
C ALA A 731 -31.28 -21.83 -21.46
N ALA A 732 -31.86 -22.97 -21.90
CA ALA A 732 -32.64 -23.06 -23.14
C ALA A 732 -34.12 -23.41 -22.97
N GLN A 733 -34.69 -23.32 -21.75
CA GLN A 733 -36.13 -23.63 -21.51
C GLN A 733 -36.96 -22.52 -20.84
N LEU A 734 -36.44 -21.29 -20.73
CA LEU A 734 -37.19 -20.16 -20.13
C LEU A 734 -37.83 -19.18 -21.13
N LEU A 735 -37.86 -19.51 -22.43
CA LEU A 735 -38.40 -18.62 -23.47
C LEU A 735 -39.87 -18.88 -23.88
N TYR A 736 -40.64 -19.62 -23.09
CA TYR A 736 -42.06 -19.89 -23.42
C TYR A 736 -43.00 -19.71 -22.22
N PHE A 737 -43.07 -18.52 -21.63
CA PHE A 737 -44.25 -18.11 -20.84
C PHE A 737 -44.48 -16.59 -20.96
N PRO A 738 -45.60 -16.15 -21.56
CA PRO A 738 -45.97 -14.74 -21.60
C PRO A 738 -46.59 -14.34 -20.25
N HIS A 739 -46.27 -13.14 -19.77
CA HIS A 739 -46.61 -12.55 -18.48
C HIS A 739 -45.73 -12.99 -17.29
N TYR A 740 -44.65 -12.25 -16.99
CA TYR A 740 -44.22 -11.88 -15.61
C TYR A 740 -42.92 -11.02 -15.63
N PRO A 741 -42.97 -9.70 -15.90
CA PRO A 741 -41.78 -8.82 -15.86
C PRO A 741 -41.27 -8.53 -14.43
N LEU A 742 -42.14 -8.64 -13.41
CA LEU A 742 -41.80 -8.28 -12.03
C LEU A 742 -40.93 -9.32 -11.31
N LEU A 743 -41.03 -10.60 -11.69
CA LEU A 743 -40.25 -11.68 -11.09
C LEU A 743 -38.79 -11.63 -11.54
N LEU A 744 -38.55 -11.32 -12.82
CA LEU A 744 -37.20 -11.15 -13.37
C LEU A 744 -36.48 -9.93 -12.76
N PHE A 745 -37.22 -8.84 -12.52
CA PHE A 745 -36.69 -7.65 -11.85
C PHE A 745 -36.33 -7.95 -10.37
N PHE A 746 -37.15 -8.76 -9.68
CA PHE A 746 -36.85 -9.19 -8.31
C PHE A 746 -35.62 -10.11 -8.25
N LEU A 747 -35.47 -11.05 -9.18
CA LEU A 747 -34.35 -11.99 -9.21
C LEU A 747 -33.02 -11.33 -9.61
N CYS A 748 -33.03 -10.34 -10.51
CA CYS A 748 -31.85 -9.53 -10.82
C CYS A 748 -31.42 -8.62 -9.65
N ARG A 749 -32.37 -8.05 -8.89
CA ARG A 749 -32.05 -7.15 -7.76
C ARG A 749 -31.43 -7.88 -6.57
N PHE A 750 -31.65 -9.18 -6.45
CA PHE A 750 -31.04 -10.05 -5.43
C PHE A 750 -29.90 -10.93 -5.98
N GLY A 751 -29.45 -10.70 -7.22
CA GLY A 751 -28.25 -11.32 -7.78
C GLY A 751 -28.35 -12.81 -8.11
N LEU A 752 -29.56 -13.33 -8.33
CA LEU A 752 -29.80 -14.76 -8.57
C LEU A 752 -29.73 -15.16 -10.06
N VAL A 753 -29.68 -14.20 -10.99
CA VAL A 753 -29.48 -14.43 -12.45
C VAL A 753 -28.70 -13.25 -13.07
N GLN A 754 -27.84 -13.51 -14.07
CA GLN A 754 -27.00 -12.52 -14.76
C GLN A 754 -27.54 -12.24 -16.18
N ALA A 755 -27.71 -10.96 -16.56
CA ALA A 755 -28.26 -10.58 -17.87
C ALA A 755 -27.16 -10.49 -18.95
N CYS A 756 -27.34 -11.18 -20.08
CA CYS A 756 -26.50 -11.04 -21.27
C CYS A 756 -27.16 -10.05 -22.25
N ALA A 757 -26.46 -8.95 -22.58
CA ALA A 757 -26.84 -8.08 -23.69
C ALA A 757 -26.15 -8.57 -24.96
N GLY A 758 -26.94 -8.91 -25.98
CA GLY A 758 -26.49 -9.23 -27.34
C GLY A 758 -27.25 -8.38 -28.36
N GLY A 759 -26.60 -8.18 -29.49
CA GLY A 759 -27.14 -7.59 -30.73
C GLY A 759 -25.98 -7.02 -31.55
N ASP A 760 -25.91 -7.12 -32.87
CA ASP A 760 -26.62 -7.88 -33.89
C ASP A 760 -25.73 -7.78 -35.15
N GLY A 761 -25.75 -8.78 -36.02
CA GLY A 761 -25.18 -8.69 -37.36
C GLY A 761 -25.95 -9.62 -38.30
N PRO A 762 -26.49 -9.16 -39.45
CA PRO A 762 -27.24 -10.00 -40.36
C PRO A 762 -26.30 -10.74 -41.33
N THR A 763 -26.65 -11.97 -41.61
CA THR A 763 -26.11 -12.83 -42.68
C THR A 763 -26.78 -12.51 -44.01
N ASP A 764 -26.00 -12.45 -45.09
CA ASP A 764 -26.48 -12.70 -46.46
C ASP A 764 -25.39 -13.46 -47.24
N GLU A 765 -25.87 -14.32 -48.15
CA GLU A 765 -25.18 -15.39 -48.89
C GLU A 765 -24.38 -14.93 -50.14
N GLU A 766 -23.60 -15.89 -50.66
CA GLU A 766 -23.06 -16.01 -52.04
C GLU A 766 -21.99 -15.02 -52.54
N ASN A 767 -20.74 -15.49 -52.74
CA ASN A 767 -20.25 -15.97 -54.05
C ASN A 767 -18.76 -16.37 -54.02
N SER A 768 -18.44 -17.42 -54.77
CA SER A 768 -17.10 -17.92 -55.09
C SER A 768 -16.31 -16.99 -56.02
N THR A 769 -14.98 -16.89 -55.89
CA THR A 769 -14.01 -16.96 -57.02
C THR A 769 -12.53 -17.01 -56.57
N TYR A 770 -11.84 -17.95 -57.21
CA TYR A 770 -10.41 -18.22 -57.41
C TYR A 770 -9.34 -17.10 -57.29
N SER A 771 -8.16 -17.46 -56.74
CA SER A 771 -6.78 -17.36 -57.30
C SER A 771 -5.77 -17.57 -56.14
N ASP A 772 -5.07 -18.69 -56.00
CA ASP A 772 -3.86 -19.20 -56.69
C ASP A 772 -2.56 -18.37 -56.52
N GLU A 773 -1.47 -19.11 -56.25
CA GLU A 773 -0.03 -18.77 -56.23
C GLU A 773 0.50 -18.13 -54.91
N ASP A 774 1.58 -18.58 -54.24
CA ASP A 774 2.68 -19.47 -54.61
C ASP A 774 3.43 -20.02 -53.37
N VAL A 775 3.96 -21.24 -53.53
CA VAL A 775 4.90 -21.96 -52.65
C VAL A 775 6.20 -22.20 -53.42
N PRO A 776 7.36 -22.28 -52.74
CA PRO A 776 8.30 -23.39 -53.01
C PRO A 776 8.75 -24.04 -51.67
N SER A 777 8.58 -25.34 -51.39
CA SER A 777 9.28 -26.56 -51.90
C SER A 777 10.80 -26.52 -51.67
N LEU A 778 11.55 -27.55 -51.30
CA LEU A 778 11.41 -28.90 -50.69
C LEU A 778 12.87 -29.36 -50.48
N SER A 779 13.17 -30.14 -49.44
CA SER A 779 14.15 -31.24 -49.55
C SER A 779 13.95 -32.25 -48.41
N ASP A 780 13.59 -33.47 -48.82
CA ASP A 780 13.66 -34.76 -48.12
C ASP A 780 15.14 -35.11 -47.81
N GLU A 781 15.57 -36.09 -47.00
CA GLU A 781 15.11 -37.40 -46.52
C GLU A 781 15.68 -37.59 -45.09
N ASP A 782 15.15 -38.39 -44.16
CA ASP A 782 15.33 -39.85 -44.14
C ASP A 782 14.44 -40.50 -43.07
N HIS A 783 13.84 -41.64 -43.41
CA HIS A 783 13.00 -42.47 -42.57
C HIS A 783 13.79 -43.58 -41.87
N SER A 784 13.51 -43.84 -40.59
CA SER A 784 13.40 -45.22 -40.10
C SER A 784 12.45 -45.35 -38.90
N GLN A 785 11.60 -46.37 -39.01
CA GLN A 785 10.54 -46.80 -38.09
C GLN A 785 11.14 -47.50 -36.84
N LEU A 786 10.50 -47.80 -35.71
CA LEU A 786 9.21 -48.48 -35.51
C LEU A 786 8.86 -48.57 -33.99
N SER A 787 7.55 -48.57 -33.72
CA SER A 787 6.80 -49.22 -32.61
C SER A 787 6.94 -48.79 -31.14
N VAL A 788 5.89 -48.05 -30.74
CA VAL A 788 5.13 -48.05 -29.47
C VAL A 788 4.75 -49.46 -28.99
N LEU A 789 4.72 -49.69 -27.67
CA LEU A 789 3.67 -50.46 -26.95
C LEU A 789 3.73 -50.21 -25.43
N THR A 790 2.67 -49.58 -24.91
CA THR A 790 2.30 -49.48 -23.48
C THR A 790 1.25 -50.54 -23.14
N PRO A 791 1.23 -51.15 -21.94
CA PRO A 791 0.07 -51.90 -21.47
C PRO A 791 -0.71 -51.15 -20.37
N HIS A 792 -2.04 -51.14 -20.52
CA HIS A 792 -3.04 -50.75 -19.53
C HIS A 792 -3.45 -51.95 -18.64
N PRO A 793 -4.14 -51.71 -17.49
CA PRO A 793 -4.21 -52.64 -16.36
C PRO A 793 -5.40 -53.61 -16.41
N GLY A 794 -5.20 -54.79 -15.81
CA GLY A 794 -6.23 -55.78 -15.48
C GLY A 794 -6.36 -55.94 -13.96
N ARG A 795 -7.59 -56.17 -13.52
CA ARG A 795 -8.08 -56.14 -12.14
C ARG A 795 -8.44 -57.58 -11.71
N VAL A 796 -8.35 -57.84 -10.39
CA VAL A 796 -9.02 -58.88 -9.58
C VAL A 796 -8.37 -60.28 -9.46
N GLY A 797 -8.14 -60.68 -8.20
CA GLY A 797 -8.49 -62.02 -7.70
C GLY A 797 -7.37 -62.87 -7.08
N GLU A 798 -7.05 -62.65 -5.79
CA GLU A 798 -7.10 -63.61 -4.65
C GLU A 798 -6.49 -63.00 -3.39
#